data_AF-A0A8J7Y961-F1
#
_entry.id   AF-A0A8J7Y961-F1
#
_cell.length_a   1.000
_cell.length_b   1.000
_cell.length_c   1.000
_cell.angle_alpha   90.00
_cell.angle_beta   90.00
_cell.angle_gamma   90.00
#
_symmetry.space_group_name_H-M   'P 1'
#
loop_
_entity.id
_entity.type
_entity.pdbx_description
1 polymer ?
#
loop_
_entity_poly.entity_id
_entity_poly.type
_entity_poly.pdbx_seq_one_letter_code
_entity_poly.pdbx_strand_id
1 'polypeptide(L)'
;MGANSEREVDFSPSLPDQYQRRFEALTDELIEFQEDLDREVAIKDEIRYVENKIEDEVTEGQIRYLAALEVLLDLIEINYDIRKNSELHVVRPDPDRYKDDPEEFKKQERAVLQKERRAQFREESVREFVRKMERDTRVNTSGGRSVLEVITDGEELYQDLAPLQDQSQEEIAEDLEDVVQPYIQKVETGEKCDHTELDLMDIWRYFRYTWLTPYNTVPGRNINFLIRNAAKPKDPVMGIATLASPMMNLSVRDGYIGWTIDAVEDKLQRKKRVHEYQEQLPEEKRTPDKKTRTVTNTEWLETEEEYEERVSEFCSDIREALEDAIKDAISNIRHDDFAEEHPKLSEESFVNPDKRVIEILEEIEVEAEQTIENGEDENPEKMESWEEKSETALFRKKRSRALQKLLRDRKYFQEHSDEDDVEFIRTGLNNDSGRRAIKTALKEIKKERVGAGMMNIMVCGAIPPYNRILGGKLVAMALTGPKVIDMYQDKYGDYQSEIASSMKGETVSKRNELVFLDTTGLFEIGSAQYDRIRVPTENGEIEYDQIGYTEGYGSIQFGPETRKRISQVTQLEEGRKVVRGRFGEGVSPRIRKIRRGLKNCGLETDLLKHESRRIVYGIDLAENSQDYLLGIDDNPEYYWKFDDPQKEQESIYQYWIDRWASMRAQKQDVLENIRKFDKQGFKLSSEIDFDKRQASLSEFIISNS
;
A
#
# COMPACT_ATOMS: atom_id res chain seq x y z
N MET A 1 -12.73 -25.16 22.86
CA MET A 1 -11.28 -24.89 23.09
C MET A 1 -10.45 -25.29 21.88
N GLY A 2 -10.79 -24.83 20.67
CA GLY A 2 -10.06 -25.26 19.44
C GLY A 2 -9.98 -24.21 18.34
N ALA A 3 -10.38 -22.96 18.59
CA ALA A 3 -10.31 -21.86 17.62
C ALA A 3 -9.53 -20.63 18.14
N ASN A 4 -9.10 -20.62 19.41
CA ASN A 4 -8.44 -19.45 20.02
C ASN A 4 -6.90 -19.49 19.97
N SER A 5 -6.27 -20.64 19.68
CA SER A 5 -4.81 -20.76 19.71
C SER A 5 -4.12 -20.07 18.52
N GLU A 6 -4.81 -19.86 17.39
CA GLU A 6 -4.22 -19.21 16.20
C GLU A 6 -4.13 -17.67 16.30
N ARG A 7 -4.87 -17.06 17.24
CA ARG A 7 -4.88 -15.61 17.48
C ARG A 7 -4.04 -15.18 18.69
N GLU A 8 -3.66 -16.14 19.52
CA GLU A 8 -2.81 -15.92 20.69
C GLU A 8 -1.36 -15.77 20.24
N VAL A 9 -0.73 -14.68 20.66
CA VAL A 9 0.68 -14.39 20.44
C VAL A 9 1.35 -14.26 21.81
N ASP A 10 2.47 -14.94 22.00
CA ASP A 10 3.26 -14.80 23.23
C ASP A 10 3.79 -13.37 23.38
N PHE A 11 3.72 -12.85 24.61
CA PHE A 11 4.19 -11.53 24.99
C PHE A 11 5.14 -11.65 26.19
N SER A 12 6.36 -12.09 25.88
CA SER A 12 7.40 -12.37 26.87
C SER A 12 8.63 -11.48 26.63
N PRO A 13 8.60 -10.19 27.04
CA PRO A 13 9.71 -9.27 26.79
C PRO A 13 10.98 -9.69 27.54
N SER A 14 12.14 -9.47 26.93
CA SER A 14 13.44 -9.70 27.57
C SER A 14 13.80 -8.54 28.49
N LEU A 15 13.58 -8.72 29.80
CA LEU A 15 13.77 -7.70 30.83
C LEU A 15 14.74 -8.16 31.93
N PRO A 16 15.52 -7.24 32.55
CA PRO A 16 16.26 -7.54 33.77
C PRO A 16 15.34 -7.86 34.95
N ASP A 17 15.78 -8.70 35.89
CA ASP A 17 15.00 -9.20 37.04
C ASP A 17 14.13 -8.15 37.77
N GLN A 18 14.68 -6.95 37.99
CA GLN A 18 13.94 -5.87 38.66
C GLN A 18 12.71 -5.45 37.86
N TYR A 19 12.85 -5.27 36.55
CA TYR A 19 11.77 -4.85 35.66
C TYR A 19 10.86 -6.02 35.29
N GLN A 20 11.39 -7.23 35.21
CA GLN A 20 10.60 -8.45 35.03
C GLN A 20 9.56 -8.60 36.15
N ARG A 21 9.96 -8.45 37.42
CA ARG A 21 9.01 -8.51 38.55
C ARG A 21 7.95 -7.40 38.52
N ARG A 22 8.32 -6.20 38.06
CA ARG A 22 7.36 -5.10 37.90
C ARG A 22 6.37 -5.39 36.78
N PHE A 23 6.87 -5.89 35.65
CA PHE A 23 6.05 -6.29 34.51
C PHE A 23 5.07 -7.40 34.90
N GLU A 24 5.52 -8.40 35.65
CA GLU A 24 4.66 -9.47 36.18
C GLU A 24 3.56 -8.93 37.09
N ALA A 25 3.91 -8.06 38.04
CA ALA A 25 2.92 -7.45 38.95
C ALA A 25 1.91 -6.58 38.21
N LEU A 26 2.36 -5.73 37.28
CA LEU A 26 1.46 -4.92 36.45
C LEU A 26 0.53 -5.82 35.63
N THR A 27 1.07 -6.85 34.98
CA THR A 27 0.26 -7.71 34.11
C THR A 27 -0.72 -8.59 34.90
N ASP A 28 -0.44 -8.92 36.17
CA ASP A 28 -1.42 -9.54 37.06
C ASP A 28 -2.59 -8.57 37.33
N GLU A 29 -2.29 -7.31 37.63
CA GLU A 29 -3.30 -6.25 37.82
C GLU A 29 -4.13 -6.01 36.55
N LEU A 30 -3.49 -5.97 35.38
CA LEU A 30 -4.18 -5.72 34.11
C LEU A 30 -5.26 -6.76 33.78
N ILE A 31 -5.05 -8.02 34.18
CA ILE A 31 -5.99 -9.12 33.95
C ILE A 31 -7.22 -9.01 34.86
N GLU A 32 -7.12 -8.31 35.99
CA GLU A 32 -8.25 -8.08 36.89
C GLU A 32 -9.19 -6.97 36.38
N PHE A 33 -8.69 -6.05 35.56
CA PHE A 33 -9.52 -5.00 34.97
C PHE A 33 -10.52 -5.57 33.95
N GLN A 34 -11.79 -5.13 34.09
CA GLN A 34 -12.87 -5.50 33.18
C GLN A 34 -12.95 -4.60 31.95
N GLU A 35 -12.55 -3.33 32.08
CA GLU A 35 -12.61 -2.34 31.02
C GLU A 35 -11.21 -2.07 30.45
N ASP A 36 -11.11 -1.98 29.13
CA ASP A 36 -9.82 -1.71 28.45
C ASP A 36 -9.24 -0.34 28.81
N LEU A 37 -10.11 0.63 29.11
CA LEU A 37 -9.69 1.97 29.54
C LEU A 37 -8.89 1.93 30.85
N ASP A 38 -9.27 1.08 31.80
CA ASP A 38 -8.55 0.95 33.07
C ASP A 38 -7.15 0.35 32.84
N ARG A 39 -7.05 -0.62 31.91
CA ARG A 39 -5.78 -1.21 31.48
C ARG A 39 -4.87 -0.15 30.86
N GLU A 40 -5.40 0.67 29.96
CA GLU A 40 -4.64 1.76 29.34
C GLU A 40 -4.11 2.75 30.38
N VAL A 41 -4.95 3.16 31.34
CA VAL A 41 -4.56 4.12 32.38
C VAL A 41 -3.45 3.54 33.25
N ALA A 42 -3.57 2.28 33.69
CA ALA A 42 -2.56 1.62 34.50
C ALA A 42 -1.20 1.55 33.78
N ILE A 43 -1.18 1.21 32.49
CA ILE A 43 0.07 1.19 31.71
C ILE A 43 0.65 2.60 31.54
N LYS A 44 -0.19 3.59 31.23
CA LYS A 44 0.24 5.00 31.09
C LYS A 44 0.84 5.55 32.38
N ASP A 45 0.27 5.19 33.53
CA ASP A 45 0.79 5.62 34.83
C ASP A 45 2.10 4.92 35.20
N GLU A 46 2.25 3.62 34.87
CA GLU A 46 3.53 2.93 35.03
C GLU A 46 4.61 3.52 34.12
N ILE A 47 4.30 3.84 32.85
CA ILE A 47 5.22 4.53 31.93
C ILE A 47 5.70 5.84 32.55
N ARG A 48 4.77 6.70 33.01
CA ARG A 48 5.11 7.97 33.66
C ARG A 48 5.93 7.78 34.93
N TYR A 49 5.62 6.78 35.73
CA TYR A 49 6.37 6.47 36.94
C TYR A 49 7.83 6.14 36.62
N VAL A 50 8.07 5.32 35.59
CA VAL A 50 9.42 4.96 35.14
C VAL A 50 10.12 6.17 34.52
N GLU A 51 9.42 6.97 33.72
CA GLU A 51 9.97 8.18 33.10
C GLU A 51 10.34 9.26 34.13
N ASN A 52 9.52 9.49 35.15
CA ASN A 52 9.79 10.45 36.22
C ASN A 52 10.95 10.02 37.13
N LYS A 53 11.31 8.74 37.11
CA LYS A 53 12.47 8.18 37.81
C LYS A 53 13.74 8.15 36.95
N ILE A 54 13.71 8.74 35.77
CA ILE A 54 14.92 8.98 34.99
C ILE A 54 15.74 10.05 35.74
N GLU A 55 16.72 9.60 36.52
CA GLU A 55 17.87 10.42 36.91
C GLU A 55 18.77 10.67 35.68
N ASP A 56 19.83 11.47 35.79
CA ASP A 56 20.65 11.97 34.68
C ASP A 56 21.19 10.87 33.71
N GLU A 57 21.20 9.58 34.10
CA GLU A 57 21.52 8.45 33.22
C GLU A 57 20.36 7.44 33.09
N VAL A 58 19.83 7.30 31.87
CA VAL A 58 18.85 6.27 31.50
C VAL A 58 19.55 4.91 31.36
N THR A 59 19.13 3.91 32.13
CA THR A 59 19.68 2.54 32.04
C THR A 59 19.06 1.74 30.88
N GLU A 60 19.81 0.77 30.33
CA GLU A 60 19.32 -0.15 29.30
C GLU A 60 18.04 -0.89 29.74
N GLY A 61 18.01 -1.35 31.00
CA GLY A 61 16.85 -2.02 31.58
C GLY A 61 15.58 -1.18 31.56
N GLN A 62 15.69 0.13 31.84
CA GLN A 62 14.57 1.06 31.76
C GLN A 62 14.05 1.21 30.32
N ILE A 63 14.95 1.33 29.35
CA ILE A 63 14.56 1.50 27.94
C ILE A 63 13.82 0.27 27.43
N ARG A 64 14.30 -0.94 27.77
CA ARG A 64 13.62 -2.19 27.42
C ARG A 64 12.24 -2.30 28.08
N TYR A 65 12.13 -1.93 29.36
CA TYR A 65 10.87 -1.96 30.07
C TYR A 65 9.86 -0.97 29.47
N LEU A 66 10.27 0.28 29.23
CA LEU A 66 9.45 1.28 28.55
C LEU A 66 9.04 0.81 27.14
N ALA A 67 9.95 0.19 26.39
CA ALA A 67 9.61 -0.38 25.08
C ALA A 67 8.53 -1.45 25.17
N ALA A 68 8.61 -2.36 26.15
CA ALA A 68 7.60 -3.39 26.35
C ALA A 68 6.23 -2.79 26.74
N LEU A 69 6.21 -1.81 27.64
CA LEU A 69 4.98 -1.13 28.06
C LEU A 69 4.31 -0.36 26.91
N GLU A 70 5.10 0.35 26.10
CA GLU A 70 4.61 1.11 24.94
C GLU A 70 4.04 0.17 23.85
N VAL A 71 4.70 -0.96 23.58
CA VAL A 71 4.16 -1.99 22.69
C VAL A 71 2.84 -2.54 23.24
N LEU A 72 2.79 -2.89 24.53
CA LEU A 72 1.56 -3.44 25.14
C LEU A 72 0.41 -2.44 25.11
N LEU A 73 0.68 -1.17 25.42
CA LEU A 73 -0.30 -0.08 25.36
C LEU A 73 -0.87 0.06 23.96
N ASP A 74 -0.01 0.12 22.95
CA ASP A 74 -0.43 0.24 21.54
C ASP A 74 -1.31 -0.93 21.09
N LEU A 75 -1.03 -2.15 21.56
CA LEU A 75 -1.84 -3.33 21.26
C LEU A 75 -3.22 -3.27 21.92
N ILE A 76 -3.30 -2.89 23.19
CA ILE A 76 -4.58 -2.74 23.92
C ILE A 76 -5.42 -1.64 23.28
N GLU A 77 -4.81 -0.51 22.89
CA GLU A 77 -5.53 0.59 22.22
C GLU A 77 -6.11 0.21 20.84
N ILE A 78 -5.64 -0.88 20.22
CA ILE A 78 -6.25 -1.46 19.01
C ILE A 78 -7.11 -2.70 19.30
N ASN A 79 -7.52 -2.87 20.56
CA ASN A 79 -8.36 -3.94 21.12
C ASN A 79 -7.73 -5.34 21.00
N TYR A 80 -6.42 -5.46 21.17
CA TYR A 80 -5.88 -6.76 21.56
C TYR A 80 -6.34 -7.05 22.99
N ASP A 81 -6.88 -8.25 23.17
CA ASP A 81 -7.19 -8.74 24.51
C ASP A 81 -5.91 -9.31 25.15
N ILE A 82 -5.88 -9.41 26.47
CA ILE A 82 -4.75 -9.94 27.22
C ILE A 82 -5.20 -11.17 28.02
N ARG A 83 -4.38 -12.21 28.00
CA ARG A 83 -4.61 -13.44 28.76
C ARG A 83 -3.34 -13.83 29.48
N LYS A 84 -3.46 -14.22 30.75
CA LYS A 84 -2.32 -14.67 31.53
C LYS A 84 -2.65 -15.99 32.19
N ASN A 85 -1.87 -17.01 31.86
CA ASN A 85 -1.85 -18.27 32.59
C ASN A 85 -0.54 -18.29 33.42
N SER A 86 0.49 -18.97 32.91
CA SER A 86 1.87 -18.86 33.41
C SER A 86 2.65 -17.72 32.74
N GLU A 87 2.34 -17.45 31.48
CA GLU A 87 2.95 -16.43 30.64
C GLU A 87 1.85 -15.50 30.12
N LEU A 88 2.23 -14.28 29.74
CA LEU A 88 1.30 -13.31 29.17
C LEU A 88 1.19 -13.56 27.67
N HIS A 89 -0.05 -13.70 27.20
CA HIS A 89 -0.38 -13.73 25.79
C HIS A 89 -1.25 -12.53 25.45
N VAL A 90 -1.01 -11.97 24.28
CA VAL A 90 -1.91 -10.99 23.67
C VAL A 90 -2.73 -11.71 22.59
N VAL A 91 -4.02 -11.38 22.50
CA VAL A 91 -4.95 -12.03 21.58
C VAL A 91 -5.41 -11.02 20.56
N ARG A 92 -5.15 -11.32 19.28
CA ARG A 92 -5.59 -10.47 18.18
C ARG A 92 -7.12 -10.28 18.22
N PRO A 93 -7.63 -9.08 17.89
CA PRO A 93 -9.07 -8.84 17.81
C PRO A 93 -9.73 -9.85 16.86
N ASP A 94 -10.96 -10.26 17.19
CA ASP A 94 -11.72 -11.14 16.31
C ASP A 94 -12.07 -10.37 15.02
N PRO A 95 -11.67 -10.86 13.83
CA PRO A 95 -11.99 -10.19 12.57
C PRO A 95 -13.50 -10.08 12.33
N ASP A 96 -14.32 -10.99 12.87
CA ASP A 96 -15.77 -10.97 12.70
C ASP A 96 -16.51 -10.18 13.80
N ARG A 97 -15.79 -9.52 14.74
CA ARG A 97 -16.38 -8.85 15.92
C ARG A 97 -17.46 -7.82 15.59
N TYR A 98 -17.38 -7.19 14.42
CA TYR A 98 -18.30 -6.13 13.98
C TYR A 98 -19.10 -6.53 12.73
N LYS A 99 -19.21 -7.83 12.43
CA LYS A 99 -19.93 -8.33 11.26
C LYS A 99 -21.36 -7.79 11.14
N ASP A 100 -22.03 -7.59 12.28
CA ASP A 100 -23.40 -7.08 12.35
C ASP A 100 -23.51 -5.55 12.57
N ASP A 101 -22.39 -4.85 12.79
CA ASP A 101 -22.35 -3.39 12.99
C ASP A 101 -21.18 -2.71 12.24
N PRO A 102 -21.36 -2.44 10.93
CA PRO A 102 -20.33 -1.80 10.11
C PRO A 102 -19.97 -0.37 10.53
N GLU A 103 -20.84 0.35 11.25
CA GLU A 103 -20.56 1.73 11.64
C GLU A 103 -19.66 1.77 12.88
N GLU A 104 -19.87 0.88 13.85
CA GLU A 104 -18.94 0.75 14.98
C GLU A 104 -17.56 0.24 14.51
N PHE A 105 -17.49 -0.68 13.54
CA PHE A 105 -16.24 -1.06 12.87
C PHE A 105 -15.48 0.17 12.35
N LYS A 106 -16.15 0.99 11.53
CA LYS A 106 -15.52 2.17 10.92
C LYS A 106 -15.11 3.20 11.97
N LYS A 107 -15.89 3.34 13.05
CA LYS A 107 -15.58 4.24 14.16
C LYS A 107 -14.29 3.83 14.87
N GLN A 108 -14.13 2.53 15.18
CA GLN A 108 -12.91 2.00 15.79
C GLN A 108 -11.69 2.22 14.88
N GLU A 109 -11.77 1.81 13.61
CA GLU A 109 -10.66 1.95 12.65
C GLU A 109 -10.24 3.42 12.46
N ARG A 110 -11.22 4.35 12.46
CA ARG A 110 -10.94 5.79 12.42
C ARG A 110 -10.18 6.27 13.65
N ALA A 111 -10.51 5.79 14.84
CA ALA A 111 -9.83 6.19 16.06
C ALA A 111 -8.34 5.82 16.02
N VAL A 112 -8.03 4.60 15.59
CA VAL A 112 -6.65 4.11 15.42
C VAL A 112 -5.88 4.99 14.42
N LEU A 113 -6.47 5.27 13.26
CA LEU A 113 -5.86 6.12 12.23
C LEU A 113 -5.64 7.57 12.70
N GLN A 114 -6.62 8.13 13.41
CA GLN A 114 -6.55 9.49 13.94
C GLN A 114 -5.43 9.67 14.95
N LYS A 115 -5.12 8.66 15.76
CA LYS A 115 -3.98 8.68 16.71
C LYS A 115 -2.67 8.95 15.97
N GLU A 116 -2.37 8.18 14.94
CA GLU A 116 -1.14 8.35 14.14
C GLU A 116 -1.11 9.70 13.40
N ARG A 117 -2.25 10.16 12.86
CA ARG A 117 -2.35 11.48 12.23
C ARG A 117 -2.08 12.61 13.24
N ARG A 118 -2.73 12.59 14.40
CA ARG A 118 -2.56 13.61 15.46
C ARG A 118 -1.14 13.68 15.98
N ALA A 119 -0.45 12.54 16.03
CA ALA A 119 0.96 12.52 16.38
C ALA A 119 1.83 13.40 15.45
N GLN A 120 1.50 13.50 14.15
CA GLN A 120 2.23 14.35 13.21
C GLN A 120 2.11 15.85 13.55
N PHE A 121 1.00 16.26 14.15
CA PHE A 121 0.79 17.64 14.57
C PHE A 121 1.56 18.04 15.83
N ARG A 122 2.24 17.10 16.49
CA ARG A 122 3.18 17.41 17.58
C ARG A 122 4.50 17.98 17.05
N GLU A 123 4.87 17.66 15.81
CA GLU A 123 6.09 18.16 15.18
C GLU A 123 6.02 19.67 14.92
N GLU A 124 7.02 20.43 15.37
CA GLU A 124 7.04 21.89 15.22
C GLU A 124 6.97 22.32 13.75
N SER A 125 7.74 21.65 12.89
CA SER A 125 7.81 21.92 11.45
C SER A 125 6.44 21.82 10.78
N VAL A 126 5.63 20.82 11.14
CA VAL A 126 4.28 20.62 10.60
C VAL A 126 3.35 21.75 11.05
N ARG A 127 3.43 22.15 12.32
CA ARG A 127 2.60 23.25 12.88
C ARG A 127 2.95 24.59 12.26
N GLU A 128 4.24 24.88 12.09
CA GLU A 128 4.72 26.08 11.42
C GLU A 128 4.26 26.13 9.97
N PHE A 129 4.34 24.99 9.27
CA PHE A 129 3.82 24.85 7.92
C PHE A 129 2.32 25.13 7.83
N VAL A 130 1.49 24.47 8.65
CA VAL A 130 0.03 24.67 8.66
C VAL A 130 -0.31 26.14 8.91
N ARG A 131 0.33 26.76 9.91
CA ARG A 131 0.12 28.18 10.22
C ARG A 131 0.56 29.09 9.07
N LYS A 132 1.65 28.76 8.36
CA LYS A 132 2.09 29.50 7.17
C LYS A 132 1.04 29.46 6.07
N MET A 133 0.48 28.28 5.78
CA MET A 133 -0.51 28.10 4.71
C MET A 133 -1.83 28.81 4.98
N GLU A 134 -2.26 28.87 6.24
CA GLU A 134 -3.54 29.46 6.62
C GLU A 134 -3.48 30.99 6.82
N ARG A 135 -2.29 31.58 6.94
CA ARG A 135 -2.12 33.03 7.12
C ARG A 135 -2.62 33.80 5.90
N ASP A 136 -3.47 34.80 6.16
CA ASP A 136 -3.82 35.82 5.16
C ASP A 136 -2.78 36.95 5.25
N THR A 137 -1.93 37.10 4.23
CA THR A 137 -0.90 38.14 4.23
C THR A 137 -1.35 39.49 3.65
N ARG A 138 -2.66 39.72 3.45
CA ARG A 138 -3.20 41.07 3.12
C ARG A 138 -2.83 42.17 4.13
N VAL A 139 -2.26 41.79 5.29
CA VAL A 139 -1.80 42.69 6.37
C VAL A 139 -0.27 42.94 6.36
N ASN A 140 0.54 42.28 5.52
CA ASN A 140 2.00 42.51 5.46
C ASN A 140 2.57 42.51 4.03
N THR A 141 3.58 43.34 3.81
CA THR A 141 4.22 43.77 2.54
C THR A 141 4.89 42.67 1.67
N SER A 142 4.64 41.38 1.93
CA SER A 142 5.32 40.24 1.29
C SER A 142 4.43 39.29 0.47
N GLY A 143 3.15 39.59 0.25
CA GLY A 143 2.42 39.22 -0.98
C GLY A 143 1.78 37.81 -1.13
N GLY A 144 1.78 36.91 -0.14
CA GLY A 144 1.18 35.56 -0.28
C GLY A 144 -0.30 35.44 0.11
N ARG A 145 -1.13 34.72 -0.66
CA ARG A 145 -2.55 34.48 -0.32
C ARG A 145 -2.72 33.19 0.52
N SER A 146 -3.84 33.09 1.26
CA SER A 146 -4.14 31.93 2.13
C SER A 146 -4.61 30.72 1.32
N VAL A 147 -4.31 29.50 1.80
CA VAL A 147 -4.81 28.24 1.21
C VAL A 147 -6.35 28.15 1.21
N LEU A 148 -7.01 28.89 2.10
CA LEU A 148 -8.48 28.96 2.16
C LEU A 148 -9.11 29.62 0.92
N GLU A 149 -8.31 30.33 0.11
CA GLU A 149 -8.80 30.92 -1.13
C GLU A 149 -9.06 29.88 -2.23
N VAL A 150 -8.50 28.67 -2.11
CA VAL A 150 -8.78 27.53 -3.02
C VAL A 150 -9.76 26.54 -2.40
N ILE A 151 -10.56 26.97 -1.41
CA ILE A 151 -11.62 26.19 -0.79
C ILE A 151 -12.95 26.90 -1.01
N THR A 152 -13.88 26.22 -1.67
CA THR A 152 -15.26 26.69 -1.88
C THR A 152 -15.99 26.72 -0.55
N ASP A 153 -16.69 27.82 -0.26
CA ASP A 153 -17.53 27.89 0.93
C ASP A 153 -18.83 27.09 0.74
N GLY A 154 -19.37 26.55 1.84
CA GLY A 154 -20.60 25.77 1.78
C GLY A 154 -21.82 26.57 1.36
N GLU A 155 -21.93 27.83 1.81
CA GLU A 155 -23.06 28.69 1.44
C GLU A 155 -22.97 29.11 -0.05
N GLU A 156 -21.76 29.32 -0.56
CA GLU A 156 -21.52 29.64 -1.98
C GLU A 156 -21.98 28.49 -2.88
N LEU A 157 -21.47 27.28 -2.65
CA LEU A 157 -21.87 26.11 -3.44
C LEU A 157 -23.37 25.78 -3.29
N TYR A 158 -23.95 26.01 -2.11
CA TYR A 158 -25.39 25.85 -1.90
C TYR A 158 -26.21 26.80 -2.78
N GLN A 159 -25.80 28.07 -2.89
CA GLN A 159 -26.50 29.06 -3.71
C GLN A 159 -26.46 28.73 -5.20
N ASP A 160 -25.40 28.05 -5.65
CA ASP A 160 -25.29 27.58 -7.03
C ASP A 160 -26.17 26.36 -7.31
N LEU A 161 -26.26 25.42 -6.36
CA LEU A 161 -26.95 24.14 -6.56
C LEU A 161 -28.44 24.17 -6.22
N ALA A 162 -28.85 24.97 -5.24
CA ALA A 162 -30.24 25.03 -4.78
C ALA A 162 -31.26 25.39 -5.89
N PRO A 163 -30.96 26.30 -6.85
CA PRO A 163 -31.87 26.59 -7.96
C PRO A 163 -32.13 25.39 -8.87
N LEU A 164 -31.20 24.44 -8.94
CA LEU A 164 -31.27 23.28 -9.83
C LEU A 164 -32.12 22.14 -9.24
N GLN A 165 -32.43 22.19 -7.94
CA GLN A 165 -32.98 21.05 -7.20
C GLN A 165 -34.29 20.48 -7.78
N ASP A 166 -35.17 21.36 -8.29
CA ASP A 166 -36.50 21.00 -8.76
C ASP A 166 -36.55 20.65 -10.28
N GLN A 167 -35.40 20.69 -10.96
CA GLN A 167 -35.27 20.37 -12.38
C GLN A 167 -35.18 18.85 -12.62
N SER A 168 -35.37 18.42 -13.88
CA SER A 168 -35.08 17.04 -14.29
C SER A 168 -33.58 16.73 -14.21
N GLN A 169 -33.20 15.44 -14.15
CA GLN A 169 -31.79 15.07 -14.01
C GLN A 169 -30.96 15.53 -15.22
N GLU A 170 -31.53 15.46 -16.42
CA GLU A 170 -30.90 15.90 -17.66
C GLU A 170 -30.65 17.41 -17.66
N GLU A 171 -31.66 18.22 -17.27
CA GLU A 171 -31.50 19.68 -17.14
C GLU A 171 -30.45 20.06 -16.09
N ILE A 172 -30.42 19.34 -14.96
CA ILE A 172 -29.40 19.57 -13.92
C ILE A 172 -28.01 19.25 -14.44
N ALA A 173 -27.86 18.18 -15.23
CA ALA A 173 -26.55 17.81 -15.76
C ALA A 173 -26.00 18.91 -16.68
N GLU A 174 -26.84 19.48 -17.56
CA GLU A 174 -26.50 20.61 -18.42
C GLU A 174 -26.16 21.87 -17.58
N ASP A 175 -27.03 22.26 -16.65
CA ASP A 175 -26.82 23.47 -15.82
C ASP A 175 -25.63 23.32 -14.84
N LEU A 176 -25.27 22.09 -14.44
CA LEU A 176 -24.11 21.83 -13.58
C LEU A 176 -22.78 22.15 -14.27
N GLU A 177 -22.72 22.15 -15.60
CA GLU A 177 -21.50 22.52 -16.35
C GLU A 177 -21.09 23.98 -16.09
N ASP A 178 -22.02 24.85 -15.70
CA ASP A 178 -21.73 26.24 -15.31
C ASP A 178 -21.30 26.36 -13.82
N VAL A 179 -21.53 25.32 -13.02
CA VAL A 179 -21.22 25.31 -11.58
C VAL A 179 -19.93 24.53 -11.30
N VAL A 180 -19.69 23.47 -12.06
CA VAL A 180 -18.60 22.52 -11.86
C VAL A 180 -17.96 22.16 -13.21
N GLN A 181 -16.73 22.61 -13.41
CA GLN A 181 -15.86 22.25 -14.54
C GLN A 181 -14.58 21.62 -14.01
N PRO A 182 -14.58 20.30 -13.73
CA PRO A 182 -13.42 19.63 -13.19
C PRO A 182 -12.25 19.64 -14.17
N TYR A 183 -11.04 19.75 -13.65
CA TYR A 183 -9.84 19.39 -14.39
C TYR A 183 -8.77 18.81 -13.46
N ILE A 184 -7.97 17.90 -13.98
CA ILE A 184 -6.82 17.33 -13.28
C ILE A 184 -5.56 18.15 -13.54
N GLN A 185 -4.87 18.52 -12.47
CA GLN A 185 -3.60 19.24 -12.49
C GLN A 185 -2.52 18.40 -11.82
N LYS A 186 -1.44 18.12 -12.55
CA LYS A 186 -0.21 17.52 -11.98
C LYS A 186 0.42 18.51 -11.00
N VAL A 187 0.89 18.00 -9.86
CA VAL A 187 1.55 18.80 -8.83
C VAL A 187 3.06 18.63 -8.93
N GLU A 188 3.76 19.73 -9.17
CA GLU A 188 5.22 19.79 -9.16
C GLU A 188 5.74 20.68 -8.03
N THR A 189 6.79 20.22 -7.35
CA THR A 189 7.46 20.99 -6.30
C THR A 189 8.17 22.20 -6.91
N GLY A 190 7.96 23.39 -6.34
CA GLY A 190 8.51 24.65 -6.84
C GLY A 190 7.60 25.38 -7.82
N GLU A 191 6.61 24.70 -8.40
CA GLU A 191 5.60 25.33 -9.25
C GLU A 191 4.57 26.06 -8.39
N LYS A 192 4.24 27.30 -8.78
CA LYS A 192 3.29 28.13 -8.04
C LYS A 192 1.90 28.05 -8.63
N CYS A 193 0.88 28.05 -7.78
CA CYS A 193 -0.49 28.23 -8.18
C CYS A 193 -0.72 29.62 -8.77
N ASP A 194 -1.28 29.70 -9.98
CA ASP A 194 -1.60 30.95 -10.68
C ASP A 194 -2.54 31.87 -9.88
N HIS A 195 -3.33 31.32 -8.96
CA HIS A 195 -4.36 32.05 -8.23
C HIS A 195 -3.93 32.54 -6.85
N THR A 196 -3.04 31.81 -6.18
CA THR A 196 -2.63 32.08 -4.78
C THR A 196 -1.15 32.34 -4.59
N GLU A 197 -0.33 32.08 -5.62
CA GLU A 197 1.14 32.09 -5.59
C GLU A 197 1.78 31.11 -4.59
N LEU A 198 0.96 30.26 -3.95
CA LEU A 198 1.42 29.17 -3.09
C LEU A 198 2.00 28.05 -3.96
N ASP A 199 3.01 27.38 -3.44
CA ASP A 199 3.58 26.19 -4.07
C ASP A 199 2.52 25.08 -4.18
N LEU A 200 2.41 24.45 -5.35
CA LEU A 200 1.39 23.42 -5.62
C LEU A 200 1.56 22.22 -4.70
N MET A 201 2.79 21.83 -4.40
CA MET A 201 3.10 20.74 -3.46
C MET A 201 2.74 21.14 -2.03
N ASP A 202 2.92 22.40 -1.64
CA ASP A 202 2.43 22.91 -0.35
C ASP A 202 0.89 22.89 -0.28
N ILE A 203 0.17 23.27 -1.34
CA ILE A 203 -1.31 23.16 -1.39
C ILE A 203 -1.74 21.70 -1.23
N TRP A 204 -1.16 20.80 -2.04
CA TRP A 204 -1.46 19.37 -1.98
C TRP A 204 -1.16 18.80 -0.58
N ARG A 205 0.00 19.14 0.00
CA ARG A 205 0.41 18.69 1.34
C ARG A 205 -0.52 19.20 2.42
N TYR A 206 -1.00 20.44 2.34
CA TYR A 206 -1.97 20.99 3.29
C TYR A 206 -3.25 20.15 3.32
N PHE A 207 -3.84 19.87 2.16
CA PHE A 207 -5.00 18.98 2.06
C PHE A 207 -4.65 17.56 2.51
N ARG A 208 -3.46 17.05 2.20
CA ARG A 208 -3.06 15.71 2.64
C ARG A 208 -3.06 15.55 4.16
N TYR A 209 -2.81 16.60 4.94
CA TYR A 209 -2.92 16.56 6.41
C TYR A 209 -4.36 16.46 6.93
N THR A 210 -5.39 16.63 6.09
CA THR A 210 -6.80 16.42 6.47
C THR A 210 -7.22 14.95 6.34
N TRP A 211 -6.41 14.08 5.72
CA TRP A 211 -6.70 12.64 5.59
C TRP A 211 -6.45 11.91 6.90
N LEU A 212 -7.26 10.87 7.16
CA LEU A 212 -7.14 10.01 8.35
C LEU A 212 -5.80 9.26 8.41
N THR A 213 -5.28 8.80 7.28
CA THR A 213 -3.98 8.12 7.21
C THR A 213 -2.84 9.14 7.33
N PRO A 214 -1.77 8.89 8.11
CA PRO A 214 -0.67 9.83 8.25
C PRO A 214 0.07 10.06 6.92
N TYR A 215 0.61 11.25 6.73
CA TYR A 215 1.44 11.59 5.56
C TYR A 215 2.88 11.13 5.78
N ASN A 216 3.33 10.13 5.03
CA ASN A 216 4.72 9.69 5.00
C ASN A 216 5.24 9.76 3.56
N THR A 217 6.50 10.14 3.40
CA THR A 217 7.16 10.04 2.09
C THR A 217 7.32 8.58 1.71
N VAL A 218 6.93 8.23 0.49
CA VAL A 218 7.11 6.89 -0.07
C VAL A 218 8.29 6.93 -1.02
N PRO A 219 9.30 6.07 -0.85
CA PRO A 219 10.40 5.99 -1.80
C PRO A 219 9.92 5.43 -3.14
N GLY A 220 10.50 5.91 -4.24
CA GLY A 220 10.18 5.48 -5.60
C GLY A 220 9.37 6.52 -6.37
N ARG A 221 8.64 6.05 -7.40
CA ARG A 221 7.79 6.87 -8.26
C ARG A 221 6.63 7.44 -7.46
N ASN A 222 6.38 8.73 -7.64
CA ASN A 222 5.28 9.46 -7.03
C ASN A 222 4.79 10.58 -7.96
N ILE A 223 3.49 10.64 -8.22
CA ILE A 223 2.82 11.76 -8.91
C ILE A 223 1.64 12.19 -8.06
N ASN A 224 1.61 13.47 -7.72
CA ASN A 224 0.52 14.08 -6.95
C ASN A 224 -0.37 14.88 -7.90
N PHE A 225 -1.67 14.90 -7.63
CA PHE A 225 -2.66 15.59 -8.45
C PHE A 225 -3.59 16.42 -7.58
N LEU A 226 -3.96 17.59 -8.10
CA LEU A 226 -5.12 18.36 -7.66
C LEU A 226 -6.23 18.17 -8.69
N ILE A 227 -7.45 17.96 -8.23
CA ILE A 227 -8.65 18.04 -9.06
C ILE A 227 -9.31 19.37 -8.71
N ARG A 228 -9.45 20.26 -9.68
CA ARG A 228 -9.89 21.65 -9.49
C ARG A 228 -11.18 21.94 -10.25
N ASN A 229 -11.90 22.97 -9.82
CA ASN A 229 -13.11 23.44 -10.48
C ASN A 229 -12.89 24.76 -11.22
N ALA A 230 -12.75 24.73 -12.54
CA ALA A 230 -12.56 25.93 -13.38
C ALA A 230 -13.78 26.86 -13.45
N ALA A 231 -14.99 26.39 -13.08
CA ALA A 231 -16.21 27.20 -13.10
C ALA A 231 -16.25 28.26 -12.00
N LYS A 232 -15.34 28.19 -11.01
CA LYS A 232 -15.33 29.07 -9.85
C LYS A 232 -14.05 29.92 -9.80
N PRO A 233 -14.12 31.15 -9.28
CA PRO A 233 -12.93 31.99 -9.14
C PRO A 233 -11.82 31.26 -8.37
N LYS A 234 -10.59 31.34 -8.88
CA LYS A 234 -9.37 30.76 -8.27
C LYS A 234 -9.28 29.23 -8.30
N ASP A 235 -10.12 28.59 -9.10
CA ASP A 235 -10.12 27.14 -9.35
C ASP A 235 -10.00 26.31 -8.06
N PRO A 236 -11.00 26.39 -7.17
CA PRO A 236 -10.94 25.72 -5.89
C PRO A 236 -10.71 24.21 -6.05
N VAL A 237 -10.02 23.62 -5.08
CA VAL A 237 -9.66 22.21 -5.08
C VAL A 237 -10.87 21.37 -4.69
N MET A 238 -11.33 20.52 -5.61
CA MET A 238 -12.40 19.55 -5.40
C MET A 238 -11.91 18.26 -4.77
N GLY A 239 -10.64 17.91 -4.99
CA GLY A 239 -10.07 16.65 -4.54
C GLY A 239 -8.56 16.59 -4.76
N ILE A 240 -7.92 15.61 -4.12
CA ILE A 240 -6.51 15.33 -4.32
C ILE A 240 -6.31 13.84 -4.59
N ALA A 241 -5.26 13.53 -5.34
CA ALA A 241 -4.82 12.16 -5.53
C ALA A 241 -3.30 12.02 -5.53
N THR A 242 -2.83 10.78 -5.34
CA THR A 242 -1.44 10.37 -5.51
C THR A 242 -1.38 9.02 -6.17
N LEU A 243 -0.62 8.92 -7.26
CA LEU A 243 -0.09 7.67 -7.76
C LEU A 243 1.31 7.46 -7.18
N ALA A 244 1.54 6.35 -6.49
CA ALA A 244 2.83 5.98 -5.92
C ALA A 244 3.27 4.60 -6.42
N SER A 245 4.55 4.27 -6.27
CA SER A 245 5.04 2.91 -6.55
C SER A 245 4.22 1.87 -5.79
N PRO A 246 3.84 0.76 -6.45
CA PRO A 246 2.97 -0.22 -5.85
C PRO A 246 3.63 -0.98 -4.70
N MET A 247 2.80 -1.51 -3.81
CA MET A 247 3.28 -2.41 -2.76
C MET A 247 3.81 -3.70 -3.39
N MET A 248 5.07 -4.04 -3.11
CA MET A 248 5.70 -5.22 -3.70
C MET A 248 5.07 -6.54 -3.24
N ASN A 249 4.46 -6.59 -2.06
CA ASN A 249 3.89 -7.80 -1.48
C ASN A 249 2.40 -7.61 -1.24
N LEU A 250 1.59 -7.87 -2.28
CA LEU A 250 0.13 -7.85 -2.20
C LEU A 250 -0.38 -9.09 -2.92
N SER A 251 -0.48 -10.20 -2.18
CA SER A 251 -0.74 -11.54 -2.73
C SER A 251 -2.01 -11.61 -3.58
N VAL A 252 -3.09 -10.96 -3.14
CA VAL A 252 -4.36 -10.90 -3.89
C VAL A 252 -4.18 -10.28 -5.27
N ARG A 253 -3.48 -9.15 -5.35
CA ARG A 253 -3.19 -8.50 -6.65
C ARG A 253 -2.23 -9.35 -7.47
N ASP A 254 -1.19 -9.88 -6.84
CA ASP A 254 -0.24 -10.74 -7.54
C ASP A 254 -0.93 -11.97 -8.15
N GLY A 255 -1.93 -12.55 -7.46
CA GLY A 255 -2.76 -13.62 -7.99
C GLY A 255 -3.70 -13.16 -9.11
N TYR A 256 -4.32 -11.99 -8.97
CA TYR A 256 -5.16 -11.40 -10.02
C TYR A 256 -4.40 -11.16 -11.32
N ILE A 257 -3.17 -10.63 -11.25
CA ILE A 257 -2.32 -10.39 -12.42
C ILE A 257 -1.79 -11.71 -13.00
N GLY A 258 -1.58 -12.74 -12.19
CA GLY A 258 -1.02 -14.03 -12.62
C GLY A 258 0.43 -14.29 -12.19
N TRP A 259 1.00 -13.45 -11.31
CA TRP A 259 2.38 -13.59 -10.82
C TRP A 259 2.58 -14.67 -9.74
N THR A 260 1.58 -15.53 -9.51
CA THR A 260 1.62 -16.61 -8.53
C THR A 260 1.42 -17.96 -9.19
N ILE A 261 1.97 -19.01 -8.56
CA ILE A 261 1.74 -20.38 -9.04
C ILE A 261 0.25 -20.73 -9.03
N ASP A 262 -0.45 -20.34 -7.96
CA ASP A 262 -1.87 -20.61 -7.81
C ASP A 262 -2.69 -20.00 -8.96
N ALA A 263 -2.29 -18.81 -9.45
CA ALA A 263 -2.95 -18.20 -10.60
C ALA A 263 -2.69 -18.94 -11.93
N VAL A 264 -1.48 -19.48 -12.12
CA VAL A 264 -1.19 -20.37 -13.26
C VAL A 264 -2.02 -21.64 -13.16
N GLU A 265 -2.11 -22.25 -11.98
CA GLU A 265 -2.96 -23.43 -11.72
C GLU A 265 -4.44 -23.14 -12.01
N ASP A 266 -4.95 -21.97 -11.61
CA ASP A 266 -6.32 -21.55 -11.85
C ASP A 266 -6.62 -21.36 -13.36
N LYS A 267 -5.67 -20.84 -14.15
CA LYS A 267 -5.82 -20.71 -15.61
C LYS A 267 -5.89 -22.06 -16.32
N LEU A 268 -5.32 -23.13 -15.73
CA LEU A 268 -5.43 -24.50 -16.25
C LEU A 268 -6.74 -25.20 -15.87
N GLN A 269 -7.54 -24.63 -14.97
CA GLN A 269 -8.82 -25.23 -14.61
C GLN A 269 -9.89 -24.90 -15.65
N ARG A 270 -10.79 -25.87 -15.89
CA ARG A 270 -11.95 -25.64 -16.74
C ARG A 270 -12.94 -24.70 -16.02
N LYS A 271 -13.36 -23.65 -16.72
CA LYS A 271 -14.25 -22.61 -16.18
C LYS A 271 -15.60 -23.23 -15.81
N LYS A 272 -16.03 -23.00 -14.57
CA LYS A 272 -17.29 -23.55 -14.03
C LYS A 272 -18.01 -22.54 -13.14
N ARG A 273 -19.33 -22.63 -13.12
CA ARG A 273 -20.21 -21.93 -12.18
C ARG A 273 -20.84 -22.95 -11.24
N VAL A 274 -20.67 -22.73 -9.94
CA VAL A 274 -21.20 -23.61 -8.90
C VAL A 274 -22.43 -22.96 -8.29
N HIS A 275 -23.57 -23.65 -8.37
CA HIS A 275 -24.83 -23.24 -7.76
C HIS A 275 -25.13 -24.10 -6.54
N GLU A 276 -25.23 -23.48 -5.37
CA GLU A 276 -25.70 -24.14 -4.16
C GLU A 276 -27.15 -23.76 -3.89
N TYR A 277 -28.04 -24.75 -3.83
CA TYR A 277 -29.43 -24.56 -3.43
C TYR A 277 -29.88 -25.59 -2.41
N GLN A 278 -30.88 -25.25 -1.60
CA GLN A 278 -31.47 -26.14 -0.61
C GLN A 278 -32.59 -26.97 -1.26
N GLU A 279 -32.39 -28.27 -1.38
CA GLU A 279 -33.42 -29.21 -1.84
C GLU A 279 -34.08 -29.91 -0.65
N GLN A 280 -35.39 -30.14 -0.70
CA GLN A 280 -36.08 -30.94 0.31
C GLN A 280 -35.73 -32.41 0.16
N LEU A 281 -35.46 -33.10 1.27
CA LEU A 281 -35.17 -34.52 1.24
C LEU A 281 -36.40 -35.32 0.75
N PRO A 282 -36.19 -36.41 -0.02
CA PRO A 282 -37.24 -37.35 -0.40
C PRO A 282 -38.01 -37.83 0.83
N GLU A 283 -39.31 -38.04 0.70
CA GLU A 283 -40.25 -38.24 1.82
C GLU A 283 -39.82 -39.37 2.77
N GLU A 284 -39.19 -40.40 2.23
CA GLU A 284 -38.64 -41.59 2.91
C GLU A 284 -37.43 -41.32 3.81
N LYS A 285 -36.73 -40.18 3.63
CA LYS A 285 -35.49 -39.81 4.34
C LYS A 285 -35.63 -38.59 5.25
N ARG A 286 -36.85 -38.06 5.40
CA ARG A 286 -37.14 -36.90 6.24
C ARG A 286 -37.08 -37.29 7.72
N THR A 287 -36.04 -36.88 8.45
CA THR A 287 -36.05 -36.86 9.92
C THR A 287 -36.55 -35.50 10.43
N PRO A 288 -37.00 -35.39 11.70
CA PRO A 288 -37.50 -34.12 12.26
C PRO A 288 -36.50 -32.96 12.17
N ASP A 289 -35.19 -33.27 12.26
CA ASP A 289 -34.12 -32.28 12.39
C ASP A 289 -33.33 -31.99 11.10
N LYS A 290 -33.51 -32.76 10.02
CA LYS A 290 -32.84 -32.51 8.73
C LYS A 290 -33.83 -32.65 7.58
N LYS A 291 -34.52 -31.54 7.25
CA LYS A 291 -35.55 -31.49 6.20
C LYS A 291 -35.02 -31.10 4.82
N THR A 292 -33.85 -30.46 4.76
CA THR A 292 -33.21 -30.03 3.52
C THR A 292 -31.80 -30.57 3.41
N ARG A 293 -31.31 -30.66 2.18
CA ARG A 293 -29.91 -30.94 1.85
C ARG A 293 -29.43 -29.83 0.91
N THR A 294 -28.24 -29.31 1.14
CA THR A 294 -27.54 -28.48 0.16
C THR A 294 -27.17 -29.36 -1.04
N VAL A 295 -27.64 -28.98 -2.23
CA VAL A 295 -27.27 -29.59 -3.49
C VAL A 295 -26.42 -28.59 -4.26
N THR A 296 -25.23 -29.05 -4.62
CA THR A 296 -24.25 -28.29 -5.39
C THR A 296 -24.35 -28.76 -6.84
N ASN A 297 -24.84 -27.89 -7.73
CA ASN A 297 -24.86 -28.12 -9.18
C ASN A 297 -23.69 -27.37 -9.83
N THR A 298 -22.95 -28.03 -10.72
CA THR A 298 -21.81 -27.42 -11.44
C THR A 298 -22.17 -27.27 -12.91
N GLU A 299 -22.24 -26.04 -13.38
CA GLU A 299 -22.41 -25.68 -14.79
C GLU A 299 -21.02 -25.38 -15.39
N TRP A 300 -20.65 -26.06 -16.48
CA TRP A 300 -19.41 -25.76 -17.21
C TRP A 300 -19.65 -24.58 -18.16
N LEU A 301 -18.77 -23.58 -18.13
CA LEU A 301 -18.92 -22.33 -18.89
C LEU A 301 -18.28 -22.37 -20.28
N GLU A 302 -17.50 -23.41 -20.55
CA GLU A 302 -16.80 -23.65 -21.82
C GLU A 302 -16.97 -25.13 -22.18
N THR A 303 -16.95 -25.45 -23.47
CA THR A 303 -16.89 -26.82 -23.99
C THR A 303 -15.54 -27.46 -23.70
N GLU A 304 -15.38 -28.77 -23.96
CA GLU A 304 -14.07 -29.42 -23.78
C GLU A 304 -13.06 -28.92 -24.82
N GLU A 305 -13.50 -28.68 -26.06
CA GLU A 305 -12.66 -28.18 -27.15
C GLU A 305 -12.18 -26.74 -26.88
N GLU A 306 -13.10 -25.84 -26.48
CA GLU A 306 -12.74 -24.46 -26.08
C GLU A 306 -11.79 -24.44 -24.87
N TYR A 307 -11.94 -25.39 -23.94
CA TYR A 307 -11.04 -25.54 -22.80
C TYR A 307 -9.64 -25.99 -23.22
N GLU A 308 -9.54 -27.02 -24.07
CA GLU A 308 -8.27 -27.52 -24.58
C GLU A 308 -7.53 -26.47 -25.40
N GLU A 309 -8.24 -25.74 -26.28
CA GLU A 309 -7.67 -24.65 -27.09
C GLU A 309 -7.13 -23.52 -26.21
N ARG A 310 -7.95 -23.01 -25.27
CA ARG A 310 -7.55 -21.95 -24.33
C ARG A 310 -6.36 -22.35 -23.46
N VAL A 311 -6.33 -23.58 -22.97
CA VAL A 311 -5.20 -24.08 -22.15
C VAL A 311 -3.95 -24.22 -23.00
N SER A 312 -4.07 -24.71 -24.24
CA SER A 312 -2.93 -24.82 -25.14
C SER A 312 -2.33 -23.45 -25.47
N GLU A 313 -3.15 -22.47 -25.81
CA GLU A 313 -2.73 -21.09 -26.09
C GLU A 313 -2.04 -20.47 -24.86
N PHE A 314 -2.70 -20.49 -23.71
CA PHE A 314 -2.11 -19.97 -22.47
C PHE A 314 -0.79 -20.64 -22.10
N CYS A 315 -0.69 -21.97 -22.24
CA CYS A 315 0.54 -22.72 -21.94
C CYS A 315 1.70 -22.34 -22.87
N SER A 316 1.42 -22.15 -24.16
CA SER A 316 2.40 -21.67 -25.14
C SER A 316 2.93 -20.29 -24.74
N ASP A 317 2.02 -19.34 -24.56
CA ASP A 317 2.35 -17.94 -24.26
C ASP A 317 3.10 -17.80 -22.93
N ILE A 318 2.61 -18.45 -21.87
CA ILE A 318 3.25 -18.34 -20.55
C ILE A 318 4.62 -19.03 -20.54
N ARG A 319 4.80 -20.15 -21.26
CA ARG A 319 6.12 -20.81 -21.32
C ARG A 319 7.14 -19.89 -21.97
N GLU A 320 6.81 -19.28 -23.10
CA GLU A 320 7.67 -18.31 -23.79
C GLU A 320 8.05 -17.16 -22.85
N ALA A 321 7.04 -16.54 -22.21
CA ALA A 321 7.26 -15.45 -21.25
C ALA A 321 8.17 -15.85 -20.06
N LEU A 322 8.01 -17.08 -19.53
CA LEU A 322 8.84 -17.58 -18.42
C LEU A 322 10.29 -17.83 -18.85
N GLU A 323 10.50 -18.40 -20.04
CA GLU A 323 11.83 -18.67 -20.60
C GLU A 323 12.58 -17.37 -20.89
N ASP A 324 11.92 -16.42 -21.54
CA ASP A 324 12.49 -15.11 -21.84
C ASP A 324 12.79 -14.31 -20.57
N ALA A 325 11.92 -14.36 -19.56
CA ALA A 325 12.21 -13.69 -18.28
C ALA A 325 13.48 -14.20 -17.59
N ILE A 326 13.73 -15.52 -17.62
CA ILE A 326 14.96 -16.09 -17.06
C ILE A 326 16.19 -15.67 -17.86
N LYS A 327 16.09 -15.75 -19.19
CA LYS A 327 17.16 -15.37 -20.12
C LYS A 327 17.53 -13.89 -19.97
N ASP A 328 16.53 -13.02 -19.98
CA ASP A 328 16.70 -11.58 -19.83
C ASP A 328 17.24 -11.21 -18.45
N ALA A 329 16.74 -11.84 -17.38
CA ALA A 329 17.25 -11.62 -16.03
C ALA A 329 18.73 -11.98 -15.89
N ILE A 330 19.20 -13.07 -16.51
CA ILE A 330 20.62 -13.44 -16.54
C ILE A 330 21.42 -12.41 -17.34
N SER A 331 20.93 -12.00 -18.51
CA SER A 331 21.60 -11.02 -19.37
C SER A 331 21.74 -9.63 -18.73
N ASN A 332 20.85 -9.30 -17.79
CA ASN A 332 20.84 -8.04 -17.05
C ASN A 332 21.67 -8.10 -15.77
N ILE A 333 22.49 -9.14 -15.58
CA ILE A 333 23.42 -9.26 -14.46
C ILE A 333 24.84 -9.32 -14.99
N ARG A 334 25.66 -8.34 -14.57
CA ARG A 334 27.10 -8.33 -14.80
C ARG A 334 27.76 -9.57 -14.17
N HIS A 335 28.66 -10.23 -14.87
CA HIS A 335 29.40 -11.39 -14.35
C HIS A 335 30.82 -11.54 -14.91
N ASP A 336 31.29 -10.61 -15.75
CA ASP A 336 32.64 -10.57 -16.31
C ASP A 336 33.70 -10.45 -15.20
N ASP A 337 33.49 -9.59 -14.21
CA ASP A 337 34.38 -9.42 -13.06
C ASP A 337 34.56 -10.73 -12.26
N PHE A 338 33.48 -11.51 -12.09
CA PHE A 338 33.57 -12.82 -11.45
C PHE A 338 34.41 -13.81 -12.27
N ALA A 339 34.34 -13.74 -13.60
CA ALA A 339 35.14 -14.59 -14.49
C ALA A 339 36.62 -14.21 -14.48
N GLU A 340 36.95 -12.93 -14.32
CA GLU A 340 38.32 -12.45 -14.15
C GLU A 340 38.94 -12.91 -12.82
N GLU A 341 38.20 -12.80 -11.72
CA GLU A 341 38.64 -13.19 -10.38
C GLU A 341 38.76 -14.71 -10.21
N HIS A 342 37.89 -15.47 -10.88
CA HIS A 342 37.85 -16.93 -10.80
C HIS A 342 38.08 -17.55 -12.19
N PRO A 343 39.32 -17.90 -12.56
CA PRO A 343 39.66 -18.45 -13.90
C PRO A 343 38.96 -19.75 -14.30
N LYS A 344 38.17 -20.35 -13.39
CA LYS A 344 37.33 -21.53 -13.65
C LYS A 344 35.94 -21.17 -14.18
N LEU A 345 35.55 -19.89 -14.11
CA LEU A 345 34.34 -19.37 -14.71
C LEU A 345 34.68 -18.88 -16.13
N SER A 346 33.84 -19.22 -17.09
CA SER A 346 33.89 -18.73 -18.48
C SER A 346 32.49 -18.28 -18.89
N GLU A 347 32.38 -17.52 -19.98
CA GLU A 347 31.06 -17.17 -20.54
C GLU A 347 30.20 -18.42 -20.80
N GLU A 348 30.80 -19.50 -21.30
CA GLU A 348 30.11 -20.78 -21.52
C GLU A 348 29.58 -21.39 -20.21
N SER A 349 30.29 -21.19 -19.09
CA SER A 349 29.85 -21.63 -17.76
C SER A 349 28.56 -20.94 -17.31
N PHE A 350 28.29 -19.72 -17.77
CA PHE A 350 27.05 -19.00 -17.52
C PHE A 350 25.94 -19.33 -18.52
N VAL A 351 26.21 -20.13 -19.56
CA VAL A 351 25.22 -20.69 -20.49
C VAL A 351 24.83 -22.12 -20.10
N ASN A 352 25.80 -22.91 -19.64
CA ASN A 352 25.61 -24.28 -19.15
C ASN A 352 26.25 -24.45 -17.77
N PRO A 353 25.56 -24.04 -16.69
CA PRO A 353 26.13 -24.02 -15.34
C PRO A 353 26.28 -25.44 -14.81
N ASP A 354 27.50 -25.76 -14.38
CA ASP A 354 27.77 -26.96 -13.60
C ASP A 354 27.75 -26.67 -12.10
N LYS A 355 27.89 -27.72 -11.27
CA LYS A 355 27.91 -27.60 -9.81
C LYS A 355 29.00 -26.64 -9.30
N ARG A 356 30.13 -26.53 -10.02
CA ARG A 356 31.27 -25.71 -9.62
C ARG A 356 30.96 -24.22 -9.78
N VAL A 357 30.20 -23.85 -10.80
CA VAL A 357 29.75 -22.45 -11.00
C VAL A 357 28.94 -21.97 -9.80
N ILE A 358 27.99 -22.80 -9.33
CA ILE A 358 27.15 -22.46 -8.18
C ILE A 358 27.99 -22.34 -6.89
N GLU A 359 28.92 -23.28 -6.65
CA GLU A 359 29.83 -23.23 -5.50
C GLU A 359 30.67 -21.94 -5.47
N ILE A 360 31.21 -21.51 -6.62
CA ILE A 360 31.98 -20.26 -6.70
C ILE A 360 31.09 -19.04 -6.41
N LEU A 361 29.87 -19.01 -6.95
CA LEU A 361 28.94 -17.91 -6.69
C LEU A 361 28.50 -17.86 -5.22
N GLU A 362 28.41 -19.00 -4.53
CA GLU A 362 28.17 -19.07 -3.09
C GLU A 362 29.35 -18.51 -2.29
N GLU A 363 30.59 -18.83 -2.68
CA GLU A 363 31.81 -18.26 -2.08
C GLU A 363 31.82 -16.72 -2.20
N ILE A 364 31.58 -16.18 -3.39
CA ILE A 364 31.49 -14.73 -3.64
C ILE A 364 30.40 -14.07 -2.77
N GLU A 365 29.24 -14.72 -2.62
CA GLU A 365 28.16 -14.21 -1.78
C GLU A 365 28.59 -14.10 -0.31
N VAL A 366 29.26 -15.13 0.22
CA VAL A 366 29.71 -15.19 1.61
C VAL A 366 30.79 -14.14 1.88
N GLU A 367 31.76 -13.99 0.97
CA GLU A 367 32.80 -12.96 1.09
C GLU A 367 32.19 -11.56 1.11
N ALA A 368 31.27 -11.27 0.19
CA ALA A 368 30.61 -9.98 0.13
C ALA A 368 29.75 -9.69 1.38
N GLU A 369 29.08 -10.71 1.94
CA GLU A 369 28.34 -10.55 3.20
C GLU A 369 29.25 -10.20 4.37
N GLN A 370 30.43 -10.83 4.47
CA GLN A 370 31.39 -10.53 5.51
C GLN A 370 31.90 -9.08 5.42
N THR A 371 32.19 -8.58 4.22
CA THR A 371 32.56 -7.17 3.99
C THR A 371 31.48 -6.20 4.47
N ILE A 372 30.20 -6.52 4.20
CA ILE A 372 29.06 -5.71 4.67
C ILE A 372 28.97 -5.76 6.20
N GLU A 373 29.07 -6.94 6.81
CA GLU A 373 29.00 -7.13 8.27
C GLU A 373 30.15 -6.43 9.02
N ASN A 374 31.33 -6.37 8.40
CA ASN A 374 32.49 -5.64 8.91
C ASN A 374 32.35 -4.11 8.75
N GLY A 375 31.37 -3.64 7.98
CA GLY A 375 31.14 -2.23 7.70
C GLY A 375 32.14 -1.62 6.71
N GLU A 376 32.80 -2.47 5.93
CA GLU A 376 33.81 -2.12 4.92
C GLU A 376 33.17 -1.80 3.56
N ASP A 377 31.89 -2.11 3.37
CA ASP A 377 31.14 -1.82 2.14
C ASP A 377 30.89 -0.31 1.93
N GLU A 378 31.37 0.18 0.78
CA GLU A 378 31.17 1.54 0.30
C GLU A 378 29.69 1.80 -0.04
N ASN A 379 29.26 3.06 0.01
CA ASN A 379 27.87 3.40 -0.32
C ASN A 379 27.76 3.58 -1.85
N PRO A 380 26.97 2.76 -2.57
CA PRO A 380 26.81 2.88 -4.03
C PRO A 380 26.31 4.26 -4.47
N GLU A 381 25.57 4.98 -3.62
CA GLU A 381 25.07 6.34 -3.92
C GLU A 381 26.19 7.39 -4.10
N LYS A 382 27.42 7.09 -3.65
CA LYS A 382 28.57 7.99 -3.80
C LYS A 382 29.35 7.78 -5.09
N MET A 383 29.01 6.75 -5.86
CA MET A 383 29.71 6.37 -7.08
C MET A 383 28.98 6.94 -8.30
N GLU A 384 29.72 7.36 -9.31
CA GLU A 384 29.14 7.90 -10.55
C GLU A 384 28.93 6.80 -11.59
N SER A 385 29.86 5.85 -11.71
CA SER A 385 29.78 4.76 -12.69
C SER A 385 28.87 3.62 -12.21
N TRP A 386 28.07 3.06 -13.13
CA TRP A 386 27.31 1.83 -12.88
C TRP A 386 28.23 0.63 -12.65
N GLU A 387 29.39 0.63 -13.29
CA GLU A 387 30.41 -0.41 -13.17
C GLU A 387 30.94 -0.47 -11.73
N GLU A 388 31.40 0.65 -11.19
CA GLU A 388 31.87 0.78 -9.80
C GLU A 388 30.77 0.39 -8.79
N LYS A 389 29.52 0.83 -9.03
CA LYS A 389 28.38 0.44 -8.19
C LYS A 389 28.20 -1.07 -8.16
N SER A 390 28.33 -1.73 -9.32
CA SER A 390 28.16 -3.17 -9.45
C SER A 390 29.19 -3.97 -8.66
N GLU A 391 30.36 -3.39 -8.40
CA GLU A 391 31.51 -3.99 -7.70
C GLU A 391 31.44 -3.82 -6.18
N THR A 392 30.54 -2.98 -5.66
CA THR A 392 30.30 -2.90 -4.20
C THR A 392 29.90 -4.25 -3.62
N ALA A 393 30.23 -4.51 -2.36
CA ALA A 393 29.90 -5.79 -1.71
C ALA A 393 28.37 -6.02 -1.70
N LEU A 394 27.58 -4.95 -1.54
CA LEU A 394 26.13 -5.03 -1.66
C LEU A 394 25.68 -5.59 -3.02
N PHE A 395 26.21 -5.08 -4.13
CA PHE A 395 25.80 -5.52 -5.46
C PHE A 395 26.44 -6.84 -5.88
N ARG A 396 27.69 -7.11 -5.50
CA ARG A 396 28.32 -8.42 -5.69
C ARG A 396 27.51 -9.54 -5.03
N LYS A 397 27.11 -9.35 -3.76
CA LYS A 397 26.21 -10.29 -3.05
C LYS A 397 24.88 -10.49 -3.77
N LYS A 398 24.29 -9.41 -4.29
CA LYS A 398 23.00 -9.50 -5.02
C LYS A 398 23.15 -10.23 -6.35
N ARG A 399 24.18 -9.90 -7.13
CA ARG A 399 24.48 -10.50 -8.44
C ARG A 399 24.76 -11.99 -8.29
N SER A 400 25.66 -12.38 -7.38
CA SER A 400 25.99 -13.79 -7.16
C SER A 400 24.77 -14.60 -6.69
N ARG A 401 24.03 -14.12 -5.68
CA ARG A 401 22.80 -14.76 -5.19
C ARG A 401 21.71 -14.88 -6.26
N ALA A 402 21.59 -13.88 -7.14
CA ALA A 402 20.62 -13.91 -8.24
C ALA A 402 21.03 -14.94 -9.30
N LEU A 403 22.29 -14.90 -9.75
CA LEU A 403 22.84 -15.85 -10.73
C LEU A 403 22.72 -17.29 -10.26
N GLN A 404 23.04 -17.60 -8.98
CA GLN A 404 22.87 -18.95 -8.43
C GLN A 404 21.45 -19.51 -8.67
N LYS A 405 20.42 -18.67 -8.45
CA LYS A 405 19.02 -19.07 -8.61
C LYS A 405 18.64 -19.19 -10.08
N LEU A 406 18.96 -18.18 -10.88
CA LEU A 406 18.59 -18.11 -12.29
C LEU A 406 19.27 -19.21 -13.11
N LEU A 407 20.57 -19.45 -12.89
CA LEU A 407 21.33 -20.49 -13.59
C LEU A 407 20.80 -21.89 -13.24
N ARG A 408 20.52 -22.14 -11.95
CA ARG A 408 19.91 -23.40 -11.51
C ARG A 408 18.55 -23.61 -12.17
N ASP A 409 17.71 -22.60 -12.15
CA ASP A 409 16.33 -22.72 -12.62
C ASP A 409 16.26 -22.75 -14.17
N ARG A 410 17.16 -22.07 -14.89
CA ARG A 410 17.31 -22.21 -16.36
C ARG A 410 17.62 -23.65 -16.78
N LYS A 411 18.39 -24.39 -16.00
CA LYS A 411 18.71 -25.81 -16.29
C LYS A 411 17.44 -26.66 -16.38
N TYR A 412 16.43 -26.38 -15.55
CA TYR A 412 15.14 -27.06 -15.62
C TYR A 412 14.48 -26.85 -16.99
N PHE A 413 14.39 -25.61 -17.47
CA PHE A 413 13.83 -25.29 -18.79
C PHE A 413 14.61 -25.98 -19.92
N GLN A 414 15.94 -26.00 -19.85
CA GLN A 414 16.78 -26.69 -20.84
C GLN A 414 16.54 -28.21 -20.86
N GLU A 415 16.42 -28.84 -19.69
CA GLU A 415 16.21 -30.30 -19.57
C GLU A 415 14.83 -30.76 -20.05
N HIS A 416 13.83 -29.86 -20.05
CA HIS A 416 12.44 -30.14 -20.44
C HIS A 416 12.06 -29.41 -21.73
N SER A 417 13.05 -28.98 -22.52
CA SER A 417 12.84 -28.24 -23.77
C SER A 417 12.11 -29.05 -24.86
N ASP A 418 12.22 -30.38 -24.81
CA ASP A 418 11.57 -31.30 -25.76
C ASP A 418 10.08 -31.59 -25.42
N GLU A 419 9.59 -31.20 -24.24
CA GLU A 419 8.17 -31.36 -23.85
C GLU A 419 7.28 -30.38 -24.62
N ASP A 420 6.03 -30.77 -24.90
CA ASP A 420 5.04 -29.80 -25.40
C ASP A 420 4.66 -28.79 -24.30
N ASP A 421 4.09 -27.64 -24.66
CA ASP A 421 3.89 -26.54 -23.71
C ASP A 421 2.92 -26.89 -22.57
N VAL A 422 1.88 -27.68 -22.86
CA VAL A 422 0.91 -28.11 -21.86
C VAL A 422 1.54 -29.14 -20.93
N GLU A 423 2.29 -30.09 -21.49
CA GLU A 423 3.07 -31.07 -20.73
C GLU A 423 4.09 -30.37 -19.82
N PHE A 424 4.87 -29.43 -20.35
CA PHE A 424 5.88 -28.68 -19.61
C PHE A 424 5.30 -27.99 -18.38
N ILE A 425 4.21 -27.23 -18.56
CA ILE A 425 3.59 -26.50 -17.46
C ILE A 425 2.98 -27.48 -16.43
N ARG A 426 2.25 -28.51 -16.86
CA ARG A 426 1.63 -29.48 -15.94
C ARG A 426 2.68 -30.29 -15.17
N THR A 427 3.73 -30.76 -15.84
CA THR A 427 4.85 -31.48 -15.20
C THR A 427 5.56 -30.57 -14.22
N GLY A 428 5.81 -29.31 -14.61
CA GLY A 428 6.46 -28.32 -13.75
C GLY A 428 5.68 -28.03 -12.48
N LEU A 429 4.37 -27.81 -12.57
CA LEU A 429 3.53 -27.51 -11.40
C LEU A 429 3.46 -28.67 -10.39
N ASN A 430 3.58 -29.91 -10.86
CA ASN A 430 3.52 -31.13 -10.05
C ASN A 430 4.88 -31.59 -9.49
N ASN A 431 5.98 -30.95 -9.86
CA ASN A 431 7.34 -31.28 -9.41
C ASN A 431 7.96 -30.11 -8.64
N ASP A 432 8.58 -30.36 -7.49
CA ASP A 432 9.23 -29.33 -6.67
C ASP A 432 10.25 -28.50 -7.44
N SER A 433 10.99 -29.12 -8.35
CA SER A 433 12.00 -28.43 -9.17
C SER A 433 11.39 -27.51 -10.22
N GLY A 434 10.35 -27.98 -10.92
CA GLY A 434 9.61 -27.18 -11.90
C GLY A 434 8.79 -26.07 -11.25
N ARG A 435 8.08 -26.36 -10.16
CA ARG A 435 7.29 -25.35 -9.41
C ARG A 435 8.18 -24.22 -8.93
N ARG A 436 9.40 -24.54 -8.49
CA ARG A 436 10.41 -23.54 -8.13
C ARG A 436 10.91 -22.76 -9.35
N ALA A 437 11.20 -23.41 -10.47
CA ALA A 437 11.69 -22.74 -11.68
C ALA A 437 10.65 -21.77 -12.25
N ILE A 438 9.40 -22.21 -12.40
CA ILE A 438 8.26 -21.36 -12.80
C ILE A 438 8.10 -20.19 -11.82
N LYS A 439 8.15 -20.45 -10.51
CA LYS A 439 8.05 -19.39 -9.49
C LYS A 439 9.19 -18.37 -9.58
N THR A 440 10.40 -18.80 -9.89
CA THR A 440 11.54 -17.90 -10.10
C THR A 440 11.31 -17.04 -11.35
N ALA A 441 10.87 -17.63 -12.46
CA ALA A 441 10.57 -16.91 -13.69
C ALA A 441 9.44 -15.88 -13.51
N LEU A 442 8.31 -16.27 -12.91
CA LEU A 442 7.20 -15.36 -12.55
C LEU A 442 7.67 -14.19 -11.68
N LYS A 443 8.61 -14.45 -10.77
CA LYS A 443 9.18 -13.40 -9.91
C LYS A 443 10.05 -12.41 -10.68
N GLU A 444 10.79 -12.88 -11.69
CA GLU A 444 11.57 -11.99 -12.56
C GLU A 444 10.66 -11.17 -13.49
N ILE A 445 9.61 -11.78 -14.07
CA ILE A 445 8.55 -11.06 -14.80
C ILE A 445 7.99 -9.94 -13.93
N LYS A 446 7.54 -10.28 -12.71
CA LYS A 446 7.03 -9.30 -11.75
C LYS A 446 8.04 -8.21 -11.45
N LYS A 447 9.30 -8.54 -11.18
CA LYS A 447 10.36 -7.56 -10.89
C LYS A 447 10.59 -6.62 -12.07
N GLU A 448 10.39 -7.10 -13.29
CA GLU A 448 10.54 -6.28 -14.48
C GLU A 448 9.38 -5.29 -14.62
N ARG A 449 8.13 -5.79 -14.52
CA ARG A 449 6.91 -5.05 -14.81
C ARG A 449 6.34 -4.24 -13.64
N VAL A 450 6.41 -4.72 -12.40
CA VAL A 450 5.72 -4.09 -11.25
C VAL A 450 6.14 -2.65 -10.96
N GLY A 451 7.41 -2.31 -11.21
CA GLY A 451 7.95 -0.97 -10.95
C GLY A 451 7.70 0.03 -12.08
N ALA A 452 7.13 -0.42 -13.20
CA ALA A 452 7.06 0.36 -14.43
C ALA A 452 5.69 0.32 -15.12
N GLY A 453 5.06 -0.86 -15.16
CA GLY A 453 3.78 -1.14 -15.77
C GLY A 453 2.55 -0.73 -14.94
N MET A 454 2.73 -0.40 -13.66
CA MET A 454 1.61 -0.18 -12.76
C MET A 454 1.93 0.78 -11.61
N MET A 455 0.90 1.40 -11.05
CA MET A 455 1.00 2.31 -9.91
C MET A 455 -0.10 2.05 -8.86
N ASN A 456 0.16 2.42 -7.62
CA ASN A 456 -0.83 2.40 -6.55
C ASN A 456 -1.49 3.77 -6.38
N ILE A 457 -2.81 3.79 -6.35
CA ILE A 457 -3.58 4.96 -5.88
C ILE A 457 -3.46 5.01 -4.35
N MET A 458 -2.46 5.75 -3.88
CA MET A 458 -2.14 5.86 -2.46
C MET A 458 -3.03 6.89 -1.75
N VAL A 459 -3.38 7.96 -2.45
CA VAL A 459 -4.29 9.01 -1.96
C VAL A 459 -5.34 9.21 -3.03
N CYS A 460 -6.60 9.23 -2.62
CA CYS A 460 -7.74 9.54 -3.47
C CYS A 460 -8.89 9.99 -2.60
N GLY A 461 -9.44 11.17 -2.89
CA GLY A 461 -10.64 11.63 -2.21
C GLY A 461 -10.95 13.10 -2.47
N ALA A 462 -12.20 13.46 -2.23
CA ALA A 462 -12.67 14.83 -2.36
C ALA A 462 -12.39 15.69 -1.13
N ILE A 463 -12.26 16.98 -1.39
CA ILE A 463 -12.25 18.04 -0.39
C ILE A 463 -13.69 18.54 -0.18
N PRO A 464 -14.13 18.74 1.07
CA PRO A 464 -15.41 19.39 1.33
C PRO A 464 -15.49 20.80 0.73
N PRO A 465 -16.66 21.23 0.24
CA PRO A 465 -17.96 20.54 0.31
C PRO A 465 -18.24 19.55 -0.84
N TYR A 466 -17.33 19.39 -1.82
CA TYR A 466 -17.53 18.56 -3.00
C TYR A 466 -17.71 17.06 -2.72
N ASN A 467 -17.24 16.59 -1.56
CA ASN A 467 -17.49 15.22 -1.10
C ASN A 467 -19.00 14.89 -0.99
N ARG A 468 -19.87 15.90 -0.78
CA ARG A 468 -21.33 15.74 -0.67
C ARG A 468 -22.00 15.42 -2.01
N ILE A 469 -21.45 15.93 -3.10
CA ILE A 469 -21.87 15.58 -4.47
C ILE A 469 -21.04 14.43 -5.06
N LEU A 470 -20.45 13.59 -4.20
CA LEU A 470 -19.66 12.43 -4.60
C LEU A 470 -18.40 12.80 -5.43
N GLY A 471 -17.79 13.95 -5.17
CA GLY A 471 -16.52 14.34 -5.82
C GLY A 471 -15.37 13.36 -5.58
N GLY A 472 -15.48 12.46 -4.59
CA GLY A 472 -14.55 11.36 -4.44
C GLY A 472 -14.53 10.49 -5.70
N LYS A 473 -15.71 10.14 -6.23
CA LYS A 473 -15.87 9.33 -7.44
C LYS A 473 -15.21 9.98 -8.64
N LEU A 474 -15.40 11.29 -8.79
CA LEU A 474 -14.73 12.11 -9.79
C LEU A 474 -13.21 11.95 -9.71
N VAL A 475 -12.62 12.06 -8.51
CA VAL A 475 -11.17 11.91 -8.33
C VAL A 475 -10.68 10.53 -8.76
N ALA A 476 -11.39 9.46 -8.37
CA ALA A 476 -11.03 8.10 -8.75
C ALA A 476 -11.14 7.91 -10.27
N MET A 477 -12.28 8.29 -10.87
CA MET A 477 -12.49 8.22 -12.31
C MET A 477 -11.47 9.03 -13.09
N ALA A 478 -11.12 10.24 -12.63
CA ALA A 478 -10.14 11.10 -13.27
C ALA A 478 -8.76 10.44 -13.39
N LEU A 479 -8.37 9.58 -12.44
CA LEU A 479 -7.09 8.86 -12.47
C LEU A 479 -6.99 7.79 -13.56
N THR A 480 -8.13 7.37 -14.12
CA THR A 480 -8.18 6.36 -15.19
C THR A 480 -8.08 6.95 -16.59
N GLY A 481 -8.06 8.29 -16.69
CA GLY A 481 -8.11 8.98 -17.98
C GLY A 481 -6.76 9.12 -18.69
N PRO A 482 -6.78 9.40 -20.01
CA PRO A 482 -5.58 9.39 -20.83
C PRO A 482 -4.57 10.48 -20.45
N LYS A 483 -5.02 11.64 -19.94
CA LYS A 483 -4.09 12.67 -19.44
C LYS A 483 -3.20 12.18 -18.30
N VAL A 484 -3.70 11.26 -17.47
CA VAL A 484 -2.92 10.70 -16.35
C VAL A 484 -1.87 9.72 -16.86
N ILE A 485 -2.21 8.93 -17.88
CA ILE A 485 -1.28 8.04 -18.58
C ILE A 485 -0.18 8.87 -19.26
N ASP A 486 -0.54 9.95 -19.98
CA ASP A 486 0.42 10.88 -20.59
C ASP A 486 1.33 11.52 -19.55
N MET A 487 0.78 12.06 -18.45
CA MET A 487 1.57 12.67 -17.38
C MET A 487 2.54 11.68 -16.71
N TYR A 488 2.19 10.39 -16.69
CA TYR A 488 3.08 9.33 -16.22
C TYR A 488 4.21 9.06 -17.23
N GLN A 489 3.84 8.90 -18.51
CA GLN A 489 4.79 8.66 -19.59
C GLN A 489 5.78 9.81 -19.74
N ASP A 490 5.32 11.06 -19.68
CA ASP A 490 6.17 12.26 -19.73
C ASP A 490 7.16 12.30 -18.56
N LYS A 491 6.74 11.86 -17.37
CA LYS A 491 7.57 11.93 -16.17
C LYS A 491 8.57 10.79 -16.07
N TYR A 492 8.20 9.60 -16.53
CA TYR A 492 8.98 8.38 -16.30
C TYR A 492 9.42 7.65 -17.55
N GLY A 493 9.00 8.04 -18.76
CA GLY A 493 9.32 7.37 -20.02
C GLY A 493 10.82 7.06 -20.15
N ASP A 494 11.67 8.06 -19.90
CA ASP A 494 13.13 7.96 -19.99
C ASP A 494 13.83 7.54 -18.68
N TYR A 495 13.08 7.06 -17.68
CA TYR A 495 13.63 6.73 -16.37
C TYR A 495 14.58 5.52 -16.42
N GLN A 496 15.82 5.75 -15.98
CA GLN A 496 16.85 4.71 -15.82
C GLN A 496 16.73 4.05 -14.44
N SER A 497 16.64 2.71 -14.41
CA SER A 497 16.47 1.98 -13.16
C SER A 497 17.80 1.83 -12.43
N GLU A 498 18.01 2.60 -11.37
CA GLU A 498 19.29 2.59 -10.63
C GLU A 498 19.71 1.19 -10.14
N ILE A 499 18.76 0.40 -9.63
CA ILE A 499 19.04 -0.96 -9.15
C ILE A 499 19.38 -1.88 -10.32
N ALA A 500 18.60 -1.85 -11.41
CA ALA A 500 18.86 -2.71 -12.55
C ALA A 500 20.19 -2.33 -13.24
N SER A 501 20.46 -1.03 -13.39
CA SER A 501 21.73 -0.53 -13.92
C SER A 501 22.91 -0.95 -13.06
N SER A 502 22.79 -0.89 -11.73
CA SER A 502 23.84 -1.35 -10.81
C SER A 502 24.01 -2.88 -10.80
N MET A 503 22.98 -3.66 -11.14
CA MET A 503 23.10 -5.11 -11.34
C MET A 503 23.79 -5.45 -12.66
N LYS A 504 23.56 -4.65 -13.71
CA LYS A 504 24.11 -4.86 -15.05
C LYS A 504 25.48 -4.23 -15.27
N GLY A 505 25.85 -3.23 -14.46
CA GLY A 505 27.08 -2.45 -14.65
C GLY A 505 26.99 -1.39 -15.75
N GLU A 506 25.81 -1.22 -16.36
CA GLU A 506 25.53 -0.25 -17.43
C GLU A 506 24.09 0.26 -17.33
N THR A 507 23.72 1.26 -18.11
CA THR A 507 22.36 1.84 -18.08
C THR A 507 21.29 0.83 -18.50
N VAL A 508 20.28 0.64 -17.64
CA VAL A 508 19.06 -0.12 -17.95
C VAL A 508 17.83 0.78 -17.87
N SER A 509 17.10 0.87 -18.96
CA SER A 509 15.79 1.53 -19.05
C SER A 509 14.68 0.49 -19.05
N LYS A 510 13.58 0.79 -18.33
CA LYS A 510 12.39 -0.06 -18.27
C LYS A 510 11.31 0.47 -19.21
N ARG A 511 10.41 -0.40 -19.67
CA ARG A 511 9.19 0.02 -20.40
C ARG A 511 8.21 0.64 -19.40
N ASN A 512 8.07 1.96 -19.46
CA ASN A 512 7.35 2.75 -18.45
C ASN A 512 5.92 3.09 -18.88
N GLU A 513 5.18 2.09 -19.35
CA GLU A 513 3.81 2.23 -19.83
C GLU A 513 2.83 1.91 -18.70
N LEU A 514 1.95 2.84 -18.33
CA LEU A 514 1.03 2.65 -17.20
C LEU A 514 -0.22 1.89 -17.64
N VAL A 515 -0.25 0.57 -17.42
CA VAL A 515 -1.38 -0.29 -17.85
C VAL A 515 -2.34 -0.64 -16.72
N PHE A 516 -1.91 -0.53 -15.47
CA PHE A 516 -2.71 -0.99 -14.33
C PHE A 516 -2.57 -0.09 -13.10
N LEU A 517 -3.69 0.09 -12.40
CA LEU A 517 -3.71 0.71 -11.08
C LEU A 517 -4.20 -0.29 -10.03
N ASP A 518 -3.57 -0.28 -8.86
CA ASP A 518 -4.14 -0.91 -7.67
C ASP A 518 -4.52 0.13 -6.61
N THR A 519 -5.47 -0.21 -5.75
CA THR A 519 -5.72 0.57 -4.54
C THR A 519 -6.28 -0.30 -3.43
N THR A 520 -6.27 0.24 -2.21
CA THR A 520 -6.92 -0.38 -1.07
C THR A 520 -7.98 0.55 -0.53
N GLY A 521 -9.15 0.00 -0.21
CA GLY A 521 -10.16 0.70 0.57
C GLY A 521 -9.63 1.09 1.95
N LEU A 522 -10.30 2.03 2.61
CA LEU A 522 -9.94 2.41 3.97
C LEU A 522 -10.36 1.35 5.00
N PHE A 523 -11.43 0.60 4.69
CA PHE A 523 -12.08 -0.38 5.54
C PHE A 523 -12.29 -1.70 4.77
N GLU A 524 -12.61 -2.78 5.47
CA GLU A 524 -13.01 -4.05 4.85
C GLU A 524 -14.48 -4.08 4.37
N ILE A 525 -15.34 -3.17 4.86
CA ILE A 525 -16.77 -3.15 4.56
C ILE A 525 -17.15 -1.97 3.66
N GLY A 526 -17.30 -2.26 2.37
CA GLY A 526 -17.77 -1.34 1.34
C GLY A 526 -16.84 -0.16 1.08
N SER A 527 -16.81 0.32 -0.15
CA SER A 527 -16.13 1.56 -0.53
C SER A 527 -17.10 2.49 -1.25
N ALA A 528 -17.69 3.42 -0.50
CA ALA A 528 -18.48 4.50 -1.09
C ALA A 528 -17.72 5.28 -2.17
N GLN A 529 -16.38 5.23 -2.11
CA GLN A 529 -15.45 5.85 -3.04
C GLN A 529 -15.30 5.05 -4.34
N TYR A 530 -15.03 3.74 -4.27
CA TYR A 530 -14.66 2.92 -5.45
C TYR A 530 -15.82 2.09 -6.01
N ASP A 531 -16.78 1.68 -5.18
CA ASP A 531 -17.83 0.73 -5.59
C ASP A 531 -18.72 1.30 -6.70
N ARG A 532 -18.92 0.54 -7.79
CA ARG A 532 -19.75 0.91 -8.96
C ARG A 532 -19.15 2.03 -9.83
N ILE A 533 -17.85 2.30 -9.74
CA ILE A 533 -17.18 3.09 -10.77
C ILE A 533 -17.05 2.23 -12.02
N ARG A 534 -17.61 2.75 -13.12
CA ARG A 534 -17.42 2.25 -14.48
C ARG A 534 -17.24 3.47 -15.36
N VAL A 535 -16.10 3.60 -16.02
CA VAL A 535 -15.79 4.71 -16.90
C VAL A 535 -15.96 4.20 -18.32
N PRO A 536 -16.99 4.65 -19.06
CA PRO A 536 -17.16 4.25 -20.44
C PRO A 536 -16.05 4.87 -21.29
N THR A 537 -15.52 4.08 -22.22
CA THR A 537 -14.49 4.48 -23.18
C THR A 537 -14.94 4.07 -24.58
N GLU A 538 -14.18 4.44 -25.62
CA GLU A 538 -14.51 4.00 -26.98
C GLU A 538 -14.36 2.48 -27.15
N ASN A 539 -13.36 1.88 -26.50
CA ASN A 539 -12.98 0.47 -26.68
C ASN A 539 -13.45 -0.43 -25.52
N GLY A 540 -14.38 0.02 -24.67
CA GLY A 540 -14.85 -0.77 -23.51
C GLY A 540 -15.19 0.08 -22.30
N GLU A 541 -15.04 -0.49 -21.10
CA GLU A 541 -15.26 0.20 -19.84
C GLU A 541 -14.11 -0.08 -18.87
N ILE A 542 -13.64 0.95 -18.15
CA ILE A 542 -12.69 0.80 -17.06
C ILE A 542 -13.45 0.70 -15.73
N GLU A 543 -13.26 -0.39 -14.99
CA GLU A 543 -13.92 -0.62 -13.71
C GLU A 543 -12.93 -0.64 -12.53
N TYR A 544 -13.46 -0.38 -11.32
CA TYR A 544 -12.75 -0.65 -10.08
C TYR A 544 -13.17 -2.02 -9.55
N ASP A 545 -12.45 -3.06 -9.94
CA ASP A 545 -12.76 -4.43 -9.61
C ASP A 545 -12.31 -4.77 -8.20
N GLN A 546 -13.23 -5.24 -7.36
CA GLN A 546 -12.88 -5.81 -6.06
C GLN A 546 -12.21 -7.16 -6.26
N ILE A 547 -10.89 -7.20 -6.15
CA ILE A 547 -10.09 -8.40 -6.40
C ILE A 547 -9.82 -9.24 -5.14
N GLY A 548 -10.04 -8.68 -3.94
CA GLY A 548 -10.00 -9.43 -2.68
C GLY A 548 -9.70 -8.56 -1.45
N TYR A 549 -9.01 -9.13 -0.45
CA TYR A 549 -8.77 -8.49 0.85
C TYR A 549 -7.31 -8.62 1.30
N THR A 550 -6.79 -7.58 1.96
CA THR A 550 -5.50 -7.67 2.65
C THR A 550 -5.60 -8.56 3.90
N GLU A 551 -4.46 -9.10 4.35
CA GLU A 551 -4.38 -9.91 5.58
C GLU A 551 -4.20 -9.07 6.87
N GLY A 552 -4.07 -7.75 6.76
CA GLY A 552 -3.93 -6.85 7.92
C GLY A 552 -2.54 -6.86 8.59
N TYR A 553 -1.46 -6.87 7.80
CA TYR A 553 -0.10 -6.67 8.29
C TYR A 553 0.37 -5.23 8.10
N GLY A 554 0.94 -4.62 9.13
CA GLY A 554 1.40 -3.24 9.06
C GLY A 554 2.05 -2.73 10.34
N SER A 555 2.36 -1.44 10.34
CA SER A 555 2.99 -0.73 11.46
C SER A 555 2.11 0.37 12.06
N ILE A 556 0.80 0.28 11.83
CA ILE A 556 -0.16 1.34 12.13
C ILE A 556 -0.51 1.41 13.62
N GLN A 557 -0.44 0.26 14.29
CA GLN A 557 -0.67 0.09 15.71
C GLN A 557 0.46 0.70 16.55
N PHE A 558 1.70 0.66 16.05
CA PHE A 558 2.85 1.10 16.82
C PHE A 558 3.08 2.59 16.67
N GLY A 559 2.81 3.36 17.72
CA GLY A 559 2.93 4.81 17.81
C GLY A 559 4.36 5.36 17.73
N PRO A 560 4.55 6.70 17.68
CA PRO A 560 5.88 7.31 17.65
C PRO A 560 6.75 6.96 18.85
N GLU A 561 6.20 6.94 20.07
CA GLU A 561 6.97 6.62 21.27
C GLU A 561 7.41 5.15 21.27
N THR A 562 6.53 4.20 20.95
CA THR A 562 6.90 2.80 20.73
C THR A 562 8.03 2.65 19.73
N ARG A 563 7.91 3.27 18.54
CA ARG A 563 8.95 3.24 17.50
C ARG A 563 10.28 3.82 17.99
N LYS A 564 10.24 4.89 18.77
CA LYS A 564 11.42 5.51 19.39
C LYS A 564 12.06 4.57 20.41
N ARG A 565 11.29 3.98 21.34
CA ARG A 565 11.79 3.06 22.37
C ARG A 565 12.41 1.80 21.80
N ILE A 566 11.73 1.10 20.87
CA ILE A 566 12.30 -0.10 20.22
C ILE A 566 13.55 0.23 19.39
N SER A 567 13.62 1.42 18.80
CA SER A 567 14.81 1.89 18.10
C SER A 567 15.97 2.15 19.08
N GLN A 568 15.71 2.65 20.29
CA GLN A 568 16.72 2.82 21.33
C GLN A 568 17.26 1.45 21.79
N VAL A 569 16.38 0.46 22.02
CA VAL A 569 16.81 -0.92 22.35
C VAL A 569 17.72 -1.49 21.27
N THR A 570 17.33 -1.33 19.99
CA THR A 570 18.14 -1.82 18.86
C THR A 570 19.53 -1.17 18.83
N GLN A 571 19.62 0.14 19.10
CA GLN A 571 20.90 0.86 19.14
C GLN A 571 21.81 0.39 20.28
N LEU A 572 21.24 -0.01 21.42
CA LEU A 572 21.99 -0.53 22.56
C LEU A 572 22.55 -1.93 22.29
N GLU A 573 21.74 -2.83 21.73
CA GLU A 573 22.17 -4.22 21.46
C GLU A 573 23.20 -4.33 20.33
N GLU A 574 22.98 -3.57 19.24
CA GLU A 574 23.75 -3.76 18.01
C GLU A 574 24.83 -2.69 17.82
N GLY A 575 24.87 -1.70 18.72
CA GLY A 575 25.71 -0.52 18.56
C GLY A 575 25.37 0.27 17.28
N ARG A 576 26.37 0.94 16.69
CA ARG A 576 26.20 1.70 15.43
C ARG A 576 26.07 0.81 14.18
N LYS A 577 25.96 -0.53 14.32
CA LYS A 577 25.77 -1.48 13.21
C LYS A 577 24.37 -1.42 12.58
N VAL A 578 23.53 -0.49 13.05
CA VAL A 578 22.18 -0.15 12.60
C VAL A 578 22.03 -0.34 11.09
N VAL A 579 20.94 -1.03 10.70
CA VAL A 579 20.37 -1.04 9.34
C VAL A 579 20.40 0.38 8.80
N ARG A 580 21.44 0.69 8.02
CA ARG A 580 21.54 1.97 7.34
C ARG A 580 20.40 1.92 6.34
N GLY A 581 19.48 2.86 6.33
CA GLY A 581 18.38 2.85 5.35
C GLY A 581 18.87 3.13 3.93
N ARG A 582 19.95 2.47 3.47
CA ARG A 582 20.57 2.66 2.17
C ARG A 582 19.60 2.20 1.10
N PHE A 583 19.58 2.94 0.00
CA PHE A 583 18.81 2.57 -1.16
C PHE A 583 19.20 1.16 -1.65
N GLY A 584 18.19 0.34 -1.99
CA GLY A 584 18.40 -1.02 -2.50
C GLY A 584 18.54 -2.14 -1.45
N GLU A 585 18.53 -1.89 -0.14
CA GLU A 585 18.63 -2.96 0.86
C GLU A 585 17.35 -3.81 1.04
N GLY A 586 16.20 -3.37 0.52
CA GLY A 586 14.93 -4.08 0.61
C GLY A 586 13.71 -3.19 0.87
N VAL A 587 12.51 -3.78 0.82
CA VAL A 587 11.23 -3.05 0.92
C VAL A 587 10.91 -2.58 2.35
N SER A 588 10.23 -1.43 2.45
CA SER A 588 9.69 -0.84 3.70
C SER A 588 10.66 -0.78 4.90
N PRO A 589 11.62 0.18 4.91
CA PRO A 589 12.58 0.35 6.01
C PRO A 589 11.94 0.47 7.39
N ARG A 590 10.75 1.09 7.49
CA ARG A 590 10.00 1.25 8.76
C ARG A 590 9.61 -0.11 9.36
N ILE A 591 8.98 -1.00 8.57
CA ILE A 591 8.56 -2.33 9.06
C ILE A 591 9.79 -3.16 9.45
N ARG A 592 10.88 -3.09 8.67
CA ARG A 592 12.12 -3.81 9.00
C ARG A 592 12.70 -3.37 10.34
N LYS A 593 12.76 -2.05 10.60
CA LYS A 593 13.21 -1.50 11.89
C LYS A 593 12.33 -1.95 13.04
N ILE A 594 11.00 -1.98 12.86
CA ILE A 594 10.08 -2.43 13.89
C ILE A 594 10.25 -3.93 14.16
N ARG A 595 10.27 -4.79 13.12
CA ARG A 595 10.53 -6.23 13.28
C ARG A 595 11.80 -6.50 14.06
N ARG A 596 12.87 -5.77 13.73
CA ARG A 596 14.15 -5.90 14.41
C ARG A 596 14.05 -5.45 15.86
N GLY A 597 13.45 -4.29 16.11
CA GLY A 597 13.24 -3.76 17.45
C GLY A 597 12.41 -4.69 18.34
N LEU A 598 11.31 -5.27 17.82
CA LEU A 598 10.51 -6.26 18.53
C LEU A 598 11.36 -7.48 18.91
N LYS A 599 12.11 -8.04 17.95
CA LYS A 599 12.98 -9.19 18.19
C LYS A 599 14.04 -8.90 19.27
N ASN A 600 14.66 -7.72 19.25
CA ASN A 600 15.65 -7.31 20.24
C ASN A 600 15.02 -7.06 21.62
N CYS A 601 13.73 -6.71 21.67
CA CYS A 601 12.95 -6.69 22.92
C CYS A 601 12.51 -8.09 23.39
N GLY A 602 12.83 -9.17 22.68
CA GLY A 602 12.34 -10.52 22.97
C GLY A 602 10.89 -10.78 22.56
N LEU A 603 10.29 -9.90 21.77
CA LEU A 603 8.88 -9.98 21.36
C LEU A 603 8.72 -10.60 19.97
N GLU A 604 7.59 -11.27 19.77
CA GLU A 604 7.24 -11.90 18.51
C GLU A 604 6.98 -10.89 17.39
N THR A 605 7.48 -11.17 16.18
CA THR A 605 7.27 -10.27 15.02
C THR A 605 5.85 -10.32 14.47
N ASP A 606 5.10 -11.34 14.88
CA ASP A 606 3.70 -11.57 14.55
C ASP A 606 2.74 -10.54 15.15
N LEU A 607 3.23 -9.70 16.08
CA LEU A 607 2.56 -8.50 16.59
C LEU A 607 2.36 -7.41 15.51
N LEU A 608 2.96 -7.56 14.33
CA LEU A 608 2.70 -6.70 13.17
C LEU A 608 1.35 -6.99 12.50
N LYS A 609 0.71 -8.13 12.82
CA LYS A 609 -0.57 -8.53 12.23
C LYS A 609 -1.75 -7.91 13.01
N HIS A 610 -2.16 -6.72 12.64
CA HIS A 610 -3.23 -5.98 13.32
C HIS A 610 -4.65 -6.43 12.95
N GLU A 611 -4.84 -7.36 12.01
CA GLU A 611 -6.14 -7.90 11.54
C GLU A 611 -7.12 -6.87 10.94
N SER A 612 -6.78 -5.57 10.90
CA SER A 612 -7.49 -4.59 10.06
C SER A 612 -7.27 -4.91 8.57
N ARG A 613 -8.19 -5.69 8.01
CA ARG A 613 -8.24 -6.05 6.58
C ARG A 613 -8.82 -4.89 5.79
N ARG A 614 -8.49 -4.85 4.50
CA ARG A 614 -8.96 -3.82 3.56
C ARG A 614 -9.31 -4.45 2.24
N ILE A 615 -10.36 -3.95 1.61
CA ILE A 615 -10.69 -4.34 0.24
C ILE A 615 -9.55 -3.89 -0.68
N VAL A 616 -9.14 -4.76 -1.59
CA VAL A 616 -8.18 -4.46 -2.65
C VAL A 616 -8.95 -4.30 -3.96
N TYR A 617 -8.65 -3.24 -4.70
CA TYR A 617 -9.20 -3.01 -6.03
C TYR A 617 -8.10 -3.08 -7.10
N GLY A 618 -8.40 -3.72 -8.22
CA GLY A 618 -7.63 -3.68 -9.45
C GLY A 618 -8.34 -2.84 -10.50
N ILE A 619 -7.58 -2.13 -11.32
CA ILE A 619 -8.09 -1.26 -12.37
C ILE A 619 -7.21 -1.44 -13.61
N ASP A 620 -7.73 -2.15 -14.61
CA ASP A 620 -7.08 -2.31 -15.91
C ASP A 620 -7.29 -1.05 -16.76
N LEU A 621 -6.20 -0.43 -17.23
CA LEU A 621 -6.24 0.72 -18.14
C LEU A 621 -6.11 0.28 -19.61
N ALA A 622 -5.70 -0.97 -19.84
CA ALA A 622 -5.65 -1.64 -21.12
C ALA A 622 -6.42 -2.97 -21.08
N GLU A 623 -6.97 -3.42 -22.21
CA GLU A 623 -7.69 -4.69 -22.31
C GLU A 623 -6.78 -5.88 -21.97
N ASN A 624 -5.54 -5.85 -22.47
CA ASN A 624 -4.52 -6.88 -22.24
C ASN A 624 -3.59 -6.59 -21.04
N SER A 625 -4.02 -5.79 -20.05
CA SER A 625 -3.17 -5.37 -18.91
C SER A 625 -2.49 -6.54 -18.19
N GLN A 626 -3.22 -7.65 -17.97
CA GLN A 626 -2.66 -8.84 -17.31
C GLN A 626 -1.58 -9.51 -18.17
N ASP A 627 -1.84 -9.70 -19.46
CA ASP A 627 -0.90 -10.36 -20.37
C ASP A 627 0.36 -9.50 -20.57
N TYR A 628 0.20 -8.17 -20.67
CA TYR A 628 1.32 -7.23 -20.67
C TYR A 628 2.16 -7.32 -19.39
N LEU A 629 1.51 -7.38 -18.22
CA LEU A 629 2.19 -7.50 -16.92
C LEU A 629 2.78 -8.90 -16.68
N LEU A 630 2.30 -9.92 -17.38
CA LEU A 630 2.88 -11.26 -17.44
C LEU A 630 4.03 -11.37 -18.44
N GLY A 631 4.23 -10.35 -19.29
CA GLY A 631 5.23 -10.40 -20.37
C GLY A 631 4.86 -11.35 -21.50
N ILE A 632 3.59 -11.75 -21.59
CA ILE A 632 3.02 -12.47 -22.75
C ILE A 632 2.88 -11.48 -23.93
N ASP A 633 2.41 -10.27 -23.63
CA ASP A 633 2.40 -9.16 -24.57
C ASP A 633 3.38 -8.08 -24.13
N ASP A 634 3.88 -7.36 -25.11
CA ASP A 634 4.84 -6.30 -24.99
C ASP A 634 4.26 -4.94 -25.38
N ASN A 635 3.04 -4.91 -25.92
CA ASN A 635 2.34 -3.71 -26.37
C ASN A 635 0.99 -3.57 -25.64
N PRO A 636 0.75 -2.48 -24.90
CA PRO A 636 -0.52 -2.29 -24.23
C PRO A 636 -1.65 -1.87 -25.18
N GLU A 637 -2.81 -2.52 -25.05
CA GLU A 637 -4.04 -2.21 -25.79
C GLU A 637 -4.96 -1.33 -24.93
N TYR A 638 -4.65 -0.04 -24.86
CA TYR A 638 -5.40 0.91 -24.03
C TYR A 638 -6.87 1.06 -24.43
N TYR A 639 -7.74 1.21 -23.43
CA TYR A 639 -9.15 1.53 -23.65
C TYR A 639 -9.37 2.93 -24.26
N TRP A 640 -8.41 3.83 -24.05
CA TRP A 640 -8.45 5.21 -24.54
C TRP A 640 -7.70 5.39 -25.86
N LYS A 641 -8.17 6.34 -26.66
CA LYS A 641 -7.37 6.96 -27.72
C LYS A 641 -6.57 8.14 -27.18
N PHE A 642 -5.43 8.38 -27.83
CA PHE A 642 -4.50 9.45 -27.47
C PHE A 642 -4.46 10.57 -28.52
N ASP A 643 -5.41 10.60 -29.47
CA ASP A 643 -5.49 11.67 -30.49
C ASP A 643 -5.82 13.04 -29.87
N ASP A 644 -6.73 13.05 -28.89
CA ASP A 644 -7.11 14.24 -28.11
C ASP A 644 -7.36 13.87 -26.62
N PRO A 645 -6.28 13.69 -25.83
CA PRO A 645 -6.38 13.30 -24.43
C PRO A 645 -7.20 14.26 -23.57
N GLN A 646 -7.26 15.55 -23.96
CA GLN A 646 -8.04 16.56 -23.23
C GLN A 646 -9.53 16.28 -23.36
N LYS A 647 -10.02 16.09 -24.58
CA LYS A 647 -11.42 15.80 -24.84
C LYS A 647 -11.86 14.48 -24.19
N GLU A 648 -11.03 13.44 -24.29
CA GLU A 648 -11.33 12.15 -23.68
C GLU A 648 -11.38 12.26 -22.15
N GLN A 649 -10.47 13.03 -21.54
CA GLN A 649 -10.50 13.30 -20.10
C GLN A 649 -11.75 14.10 -19.67
N GLU A 650 -12.22 15.05 -20.47
CA GLU A 650 -13.45 15.81 -20.22
C GLU A 650 -14.69 14.91 -20.24
N SER A 651 -14.72 13.88 -21.11
CA SER A 651 -15.82 12.91 -21.16
C SER A 651 -16.02 12.16 -19.83
N ILE A 652 -14.93 11.90 -19.10
CA ILE A 652 -14.96 11.27 -17.77
C ILE A 652 -15.66 12.19 -16.75
N TYR A 653 -15.38 13.49 -16.83
CA TYR A 653 -15.98 14.48 -15.94
C TYR A 653 -17.47 14.63 -16.22
N GLN A 654 -17.84 14.70 -17.50
CA GLN A 654 -19.24 14.74 -17.90
C GLN A 654 -20.00 13.51 -17.42
N TYR A 655 -19.42 12.32 -17.63
CA TYR A 655 -20.04 11.08 -17.16
C TYR A 655 -20.25 11.06 -15.63
N TRP A 656 -19.33 11.65 -14.86
CA TRP A 656 -19.53 11.84 -13.42
C TRP A 656 -20.67 12.83 -13.11
N ILE A 657 -20.77 13.94 -13.85
CA ILE A 657 -21.87 14.91 -13.70
C ILE A 657 -23.21 14.22 -13.93
N ASP A 658 -23.36 13.59 -15.10
CA ASP A 658 -24.59 12.94 -15.57
C ASP A 658 -25.06 11.86 -14.59
N ARG A 659 -24.13 11.01 -14.14
CA ARG A 659 -24.45 9.81 -13.36
C ARG A 659 -24.42 10.03 -11.86
N TRP A 660 -23.70 11.02 -11.32
CA TRP A 660 -23.48 11.12 -9.87
C TRP A 660 -23.81 12.50 -9.31
N ALA A 661 -23.25 13.56 -9.89
CA ALA A 661 -23.40 14.91 -9.34
C ALA A 661 -24.86 15.42 -9.47
N SER A 662 -25.48 15.23 -10.64
CA SER A 662 -26.86 15.64 -10.93
C SER A 662 -27.86 15.03 -9.94
N MET A 663 -27.81 13.70 -9.75
CA MET A 663 -28.64 12.98 -8.78
C MET A 663 -28.43 13.43 -7.32
N ARG A 664 -27.25 13.96 -6.99
CA ARG A 664 -26.95 14.46 -5.64
C ARG A 664 -27.43 15.89 -5.45
N ALA A 665 -27.38 16.72 -6.48
CA ALA A 665 -27.89 18.09 -6.45
C ALA A 665 -29.41 18.16 -6.16
N GLN A 666 -30.18 17.15 -6.58
CA GLN A 666 -31.62 17.06 -6.27
C GLN A 666 -31.95 16.79 -4.79
N LYS A 667 -30.98 16.34 -3.99
CA LYS A 667 -31.25 15.85 -2.63
C LYS A 667 -31.15 16.96 -1.59
N GLN A 668 -32.27 17.21 -0.91
CA GLN A 668 -32.36 18.24 0.15
C GLN A 668 -31.32 18.04 1.26
N ASP A 669 -31.13 16.80 1.74
CA ASP A 669 -30.16 16.49 2.79
C ASP A 669 -28.71 16.74 2.34
N VAL A 670 -28.42 16.56 1.05
CA VAL A 670 -27.11 16.86 0.47
C VAL A 670 -26.88 18.38 0.48
N LEU A 671 -27.84 19.16 -0.02
CA LEU A 671 -27.75 20.63 -0.07
C LEU A 671 -27.62 21.25 1.33
N GLU A 672 -28.40 20.77 2.30
CA GLU A 672 -28.29 21.24 3.70
C GLU A 672 -26.93 20.91 4.33
N ASN A 673 -26.35 19.76 3.99
CA ASN A 673 -25.03 19.39 4.47
C ASN A 673 -23.91 20.20 3.80
N ILE A 674 -24.08 20.57 2.52
CA ILE A 674 -23.18 21.51 1.83
C ILE A 674 -23.24 22.87 2.52
N ARG A 675 -24.44 23.39 2.75
CA ARG A 675 -24.67 24.69 3.39
C ARG A 675 -24.02 24.82 4.77
N LYS A 676 -23.99 23.74 5.54
CA LYS A 676 -23.38 23.69 6.89
C LYS A 676 -21.84 23.75 6.89
N PHE A 677 -21.20 23.54 5.74
CA PHE A 677 -19.74 23.56 5.66
C PHE A 677 -19.21 24.99 5.72
N ASP A 678 -18.42 25.28 6.76
CA ASP A 678 -17.67 26.54 6.91
C ASP A 678 -16.18 26.27 6.69
N LYS A 679 -15.60 26.93 5.68
CA LYS A 679 -14.18 26.78 5.37
C LYS A 679 -13.26 27.35 6.47
N GLN A 680 -13.74 28.28 7.30
CA GLN A 680 -12.97 28.75 8.46
C GLN A 680 -12.86 27.66 9.54
N GLY A 681 -13.91 26.86 9.72
CA GLY A 681 -13.92 25.68 10.59
C GLY A 681 -13.07 24.50 10.07
N PHE A 682 -12.73 24.51 8.78
CA PHE A 682 -11.88 23.47 8.15
C PHE A 682 -10.37 23.63 8.45
N LYS A 683 -9.96 24.74 9.07
CA LYS A 683 -8.55 25.00 9.41
C LYS A 683 -7.95 23.93 10.31
N LEU A 684 -6.83 23.35 9.88
CA LEU A 684 -6.02 22.44 10.67
C LEU A 684 -5.42 23.12 11.91
N SER A 685 -5.11 24.42 11.86
CA SER A 685 -4.61 25.14 13.06
C SER A 685 -5.56 25.08 14.24
N SER A 686 -6.88 25.02 13.97
CA SER A 686 -7.90 24.98 15.02
C SER A 686 -7.90 23.63 15.75
N GLU A 687 -7.67 22.55 15.01
CA GLU A 687 -7.49 21.20 15.57
C GLU A 687 -6.19 21.11 16.40
N ILE A 688 -5.09 21.64 15.85
CA ILE A 688 -3.77 21.67 16.53
C ILE A 688 -3.84 22.41 17.87
N ASP A 689 -4.51 23.56 17.91
CA ASP A 689 -4.62 24.37 19.12
C ASP A 689 -5.59 23.74 20.14
N PHE A 690 -6.62 23.00 19.70
CA PHE A 690 -7.51 22.22 20.58
C PHE A 690 -6.77 21.07 21.27
N ASP A 691 -6.01 20.27 20.51
CA ASP A 691 -5.26 19.14 21.05
C ASP A 691 -4.24 19.59 22.10
N LYS A 692 -3.59 20.74 21.88
CA LYS A 692 -2.70 21.36 22.89
C LYS A 692 -3.42 21.72 24.18
N ARG A 693 -4.62 22.30 24.09
CA ARG A 693 -5.40 22.66 25.28
C ARG A 693 -5.81 21.41 26.06
N GLN A 694 -6.26 20.35 25.38
CA GLN A 694 -6.57 19.09 26.04
C GLN A 694 -5.36 18.48 26.74
N ALA A 695 -4.20 18.41 26.05
CA ALA A 695 -2.96 17.89 26.64
C ALA A 695 -2.57 18.68 27.91
N SER A 696 -2.62 20.01 27.87
CA SER A 696 -2.33 20.86 29.02
C SER A 696 -3.35 20.71 30.16
N LEU A 697 -4.63 20.47 29.85
CA LEU A 697 -5.68 20.22 30.84
C LEU A 697 -5.52 18.86 31.52
N SER A 698 -5.18 17.81 30.77
CA SER A 698 -4.86 16.51 31.34
C SER A 698 -3.62 16.55 32.24
N GLU A 699 -2.56 17.26 31.82
CA GLU A 699 -1.38 17.48 32.67
C GLU A 699 -1.72 18.29 33.93
N PHE A 700 -2.57 19.30 33.81
CA PHE A 700 -3.00 20.13 34.95
C PHE A 700 -3.88 19.37 35.95
N ILE A 701 -4.85 18.58 35.49
CA ILE A 701 -5.72 17.79 36.37
C ILE A 701 -4.91 16.73 37.12
N ILE A 702 -4.00 16.05 36.43
CA ILE A 702 -3.19 14.95 36.99
C ILE A 702 -2.10 15.49 37.93
N SER A 703 -1.56 16.69 37.70
CA SER A 703 -0.64 17.36 38.64
C SER A 703 -1.30 17.82 39.95
N ASN A 704 -2.64 17.89 39.98
CA ASN A 704 -3.44 18.36 41.11
C ASN A 704 -4.37 17.29 41.70
N SER A 705 -4.25 16.03 41.24
CA SER A 705 -4.82 14.83 41.89
C SER A 705 -3.69 14.01 42.50
#